data_AF-Q47LN2-F1
#
_entry.id   AF-Q47LN2-F1
#
_cell.length_a   1.000
_cell.length_b   1.000
_cell.length_c   1.000
_cell.angle_alpha   90.00
_cell.angle_beta   90.00
_cell.angle_gamma   90.00
#
_symmetry.space_group_name_H-M   'P 1'
#
loop_
_entity.id
_entity.type
_entity.pdbx_description
1 polymer ?
#
loop_
_entity_poly.entity_id
_entity_poly.type
_entity_poly.pdbx_seq_one_letter_code
_entity_poly.pdbx_strand_id
1 'polypeptide(L)'
;MDQQAMLTRDLVLRICATATEFDLDWIEFDRKIVAPFTAARDTSLIERITAAAAAVGVDHVLICRTRSEYAYEPVIQVRAATSSLIGVIRSWGDTPTDFLVCLEDLSAAVLVTADELTVAAGPADYVAAFVGDDIGRARAEFAETAHTRNDPELLQAAVRYGCLDPAGRDKRKPRGDVGERVSAWGEALRDRSPRSVARARAVRGAWGWIALLLLALAALVVPAIPTALTAVALTVWLLAQLAWLARSRTLSFAALLRLTVLGALALGPIAFLELAVAALLRLDPFDPLASVAVAVPVEEVAKFLPFLVFWLVARRRMRRFAAVDYLLAAAACGAGFQLAETVATVLSADETAFHPLPQGGAFTLFPGWLEIPWADIRFSGHAVTTGLVGATLGIAVVGRRLYGAKLWLLPPLALGAAALEHLTFNALLAGLEPTALTATVFALYGNGAATRWLLLLFLVCGVLLDYRMQRLAAHTTPPLPGKAPLRRLAAQAYGRAVWYRSHLPGDIAPLFRRIALAWARLPVTLVEAAAAILHEYTVQLAAASRGPTALCTAWRVLRRRREHAMGVARAAGQPTRVPDRDKLAAEADGLLVRLGLATPAALAVCAAAAAVVDSLDPGVLGGAYALPTLLAVTAWFTALPTADAVWVLVGAGALVSLLASGWSVPRDQPNPRRFLRTPRATIGAVLGAAAPGQLPYAAVGMLGLLLPKSTARLLVRSR
;
A
#
# COMPACT_ATOMS: atom_id res chain seq x y z
N MET A 1 -24.69 -16.62 -41.41
CA MET A 1 -25.37 -16.45 -40.12
C MET A 1 -25.52 -14.97 -39.91
N ASP A 2 -26.73 -14.45 -40.02
CA ASP A 2 -26.98 -13.03 -39.83
C ASP A 2 -26.82 -12.69 -38.35
N GLN A 3 -26.03 -11.67 -38.05
CA GLN A 3 -25.99 -11.11 -36.70
C GLN A 3 -27.31 -10.37 -36.47
N GLN A 4 -28.24 -11.04 -35.81
CA GLN A 4 -29.50 -10.45 -35.36
C GLN A 4 -29.17 -9.18 -34.55
N ALA A 5 -29.56 -8.01 -35.08
CA ALA A 5 -29.18 -6.72 -34.50
C ALA A 5 -29.68 -6.64 -33.05
N MET A 6 -28.79 -6.25 -32.13
CA MET A 6 -29.13 -6.12 -30.72
C MET A 6 -30.24 -5.07 -30.56
N LEU A 7 -31.36 -5.47 -29.95
CA LEU A 7 -32.48 -4.58 -29.74
C LEU A 7 -32.21 -3.65 -28.56
N THR A 8 -32.81 -2.46 -28.61
CA THR A 8 -32.75 -1.45 -27.55
C THR A 8 -33.15 -2.05 -26.20
N ARG A 9 -34.20 -2.88 -26.16
CA ARG A 9 -34.61 -3.66 -24.98
C ARG A 9 -33.47 -4.48 -24.37
N ASP A 10 -32.70 -5.18 -25.19
CA ASP A 10 -31.64 -6.09 -24.71
C ASP A 10 -30.45 -5.34 -24.14
N LEU A 11 -30.18 -4.12 -24.62
CA LEU A 11 -29.13 -3.26 -24.08
C LEU A 11 -29.59 -2.55 -22.80
N VAL A 12 -30.81 -1.98 -22.81
CA VAL A 12 -31.38 -1.28 -21.64
C VAL A 12 -31.50 -2.23 -20.45
N LEU A 13 -32.03 -3.45 -20.65
CA LEU A 13 -32.15 -4.46 -19.58
C LEU A 13 -30.81 -5.03 -19.06
N ARG A 14 -29.66 -4.65 -19.64
CA ARG A 14 -28.31 -5.03 -19.15
C ARG A 14 -27.59 -3.93 -18.38
N ILE A 15 -28.14 -2.71 -18.36
CA ILE A 15 -27.47 -1.49 -17.88
C ILE A 15 -28.37 -0.64 -16.97
N CYS A 16 -29.68 -0.61 -17.25
CA CYS A 16 -30.65 0.28 -16.63
C CYS A 16 -31.74 -0.47 -15.88
N ALA A 17 -32.18 0.08 -14.75
CA ALA A 17 -33.35 -0.40 -14.01
C ALA A 17 -34.65 0.27 -14.49
N THR A 18 -34.56 1.50 -14.99
CA THR A 18 -35.67 2.29 -15.56
C THR A 18 -35.15 3.09 -16.77
N ALA A 19 -36.01 3.87 -17.44
CA ALA A 19 -35.58 4.73 -18.54
C ALA A 19 -34.56 5.82 -18.12
N THR A 20 -34.53 6.20 -16.84
CA THR A 20 -33.73 7.32 -16.29
C THR A 20 -32.74 6.88 -15.20
N GLU A 21 -32.74 5.61 -14.79
CA GLU A 21 -31.86 5.10 -13.73
C GLU A 21 -31.05 3.87 -14.14
N PHE A 22 -29.75 3.89 -13.83
CA PHE A 22 -28.90 2.70 -13.95
C PHE A 22 -29.30 1.60 -12.99
N ASP A 23 -29.08 0.35 -13.41
CA ASP A 23 -29.14 -0.81 -12.54
C ASP A 23 -27.97 -0.82 -11.55
N LEU A 24 -28.29 -1.09 -10.28
CA LEU A 24 -27.32 -1.17 -9.21
C LEU A 24 -26.46 -2.43 -9.32
N ASP A 25 -27.00 -3.55 -9.82
CA ASP A 25 -26.21 -4.77 -10.05
C ASP A 25 -25.22 -4.56 -11.21
N TRP A 26 -25.61 -3.87 -12.29
CA TRP A 26 -24.66 -3.42 -13.31
C TRP A 26 -23.62 -2.42 -12.76
N ILE A 27 -23.94 -1.53 -11.82
CA ILE A 27 -22.95 -0.64 -11.18
C ILE A 27 -21.98 -1.43 -10.29
N GLU A 28 -22.47 -2.34 -9.45
CA GLU A 28 -21.63 -3.20 -8.61
C GLU A 28 -20.80 -4.19 -9.45
N PHE A 29 -21.26 -4.58 -10.64
CA PHE A 29 -20.51 -5.39 -11.59
C PHE A 29 -19.25 -4.66 -12.08
N ASP A 30 -18.11 -5.16 -11.58
CA ASP A 30 -16.77 -4.55 -11.65
C ASP A 30 -16.61 -3.19 -10.93
N ARG A 31 -17.62 -2.81 -10.13
CA ARG A 31 -17.64 -1.65 -9.23
C ARG A 31 -17.32 -0.33 -9.93
N LYS A 32 -18.19 0.01 -10.87
CA LYS A 32 -18.14 1.27 -11.64
C LYS A 32 -18.20 2.47 -10.69
N ILE A 33 -17.45 3.53 -11.01
CA ILE A 33 -17.63 4.84 -10.40
C ILE A 33 -18.86 5.47 -11.04
N VAL A 34 -19.71 6.11 -10.24
CA VAL A 34 -20.91 6.82 -10.73
C VAL A 34 -20.92 8.25 -10.24
N ALA A 35 -21.20 9.19 -11.14
CA ALA A 35 -21.47 10.58 -10.82
C ALA A 35 -22.72 11.06 -11.58
N PRO A 36 -23.82 11.38 -10.87
CA PRO A 36 -24.87 12.23 -11.42
C PRO A 36 -24.36 13.69 -11.48
N PHE A 37 -24.82 14.44 -12.48
CA PHE A 37 -24.57 15.86 -12.67
C PHE A 37 -25.73 16.51 -13.45
N THR A 38 -25.88 17.82 -13.32
CA THR A 38 -26.80 18.61 -14.16
C THR A 38 -26.09 19.11 -15.41
N ALA A 39 -26.70 18.99 -16.59
CA ALA A 39 -26.17 19.51 -17.84
C ALA A 39 -27.29 19.99 -18.78
N ALA A 40 -27.03 21.07 -19.51
CA ALA A 40 -27.88 21.47 -20.63
C ALA A 40 -27.75 20.46 -21.78
N ARG A 41 -28.84 20.20 -22.50
CA ARG A 41 -28.89 19.28 -23.65
C ARG A 41 -28.35 19.93 -24.93
N ASP A 42 -27.11 20.37 -24.89
CA ASP A 42 -26.44 21.10 -25.97
C ASP A 42 -25.28 20.32 -26.62
N THR A 43 -24.60 20.96 -27.58
CA THR A 43 -23.40 20.41 -28.22
C THR A 43 -22.28 20.11 -27.21
N SER A 44 -22.16 20.89 -26.12
CA SER A 44 -21.12 20.69 -25.10
C SER A 44 -21.31 19.38 -24.32
N LEU A 45 -22.56 18.95 -24.10
CA LEU A 45 -22.83 17.63 -23.52
C LEU A 45 -22.36 16.53 -24.47
N ILE A 46 -22.65 16.64 -25.77
CA ILE A 46 -22.19 15.65 -26.77
C ILE A 46 -20.66 15.64 -26.88
N GLU A 47 -20.00 16.81 -26.82
CA GLU A 47 -18.54 16.91 -26.75
C GLU A 47 -17.96 16.25 -25.49
N ARG A 48 -18.62 16.33 -24.33
CA ARG A 48 -18.21 15.56 -23.14
C ARG A 48 -18.36 14.06 -23.35
N ILE A 49 -19.41 13.59 -24.02
CA ILE A 49 -19.60 12.17 -24.35
C ILE A 49 -18.43 11.66 -25.22
N THR A 50 -18.04 12.41 -26.26
CA THR A 50 -16.89 12.02 -27.10
C THR A 50 -15.55 12.13 -26.37
N ALA A 51 -15.38 13.17 -25.54
CA ALA A 51 -14.20 13.33 -24.70
C ALA A 51 -14.05 12.19 -23.68
N ALA A 52 -15.15 11.64 -23.16
CA ALA A 52 -15.16 10.48 -22.27
C ALA A 52 -14.75 9.19 -22.99
N ALA A 53 -15.29 8.92 -24.17
CA ALA A 53 -14.87 7.80 -25.01
C ALA A 53 -13.38 7.91 -25.40
N ALA A 54 -12.92 9.10 -25.81
CA ALA A 54 -11.52 9.38 -26.11
C ALA A 54 -10.60 9.30 -24.88
N ALA A 55 -11.09 9.61 -23.67
CA ALA A 55 -10.34 9.46 -22.43
C ALA A 55 -10.03 8.00 -22.08
N VAL A 56 -10.89 7.06 -22.50
CA VAL A 56 -10.66 5.60 -22.40
C VAL A 56 -10.21 4.96 -23.72
N GLY A 57 -9.90 5.76 -24.74
CA GLY A 57 -9.33 5.31 -26.01
C GLY A 57 -10.25 4.46 -26.89
N VAL A 58 -11.56 4.65 -26.77
CA VAL A 58 -12.58 3.89 -27.53
C VAL A 58 -13.09 4.73 -28.71
N ASP A 59 -12.97 4.19 -29.93
CA ASP A 59 -13.37 4.87 -31.18
C ASP A 59 -14.87 4.73 -31.53
N HIS A 60 -15.59 3.76 -30.95
CA HIS A 60 -17.00 3.46 -31.27
C HIS A 60 -17.84 3.27 -30.01
N VAL A 61 -19.08 3.76 -30.05
CA VAL A 61 -20.06 3.68 -28.96
C VAL A 61 -21.39 3.15 -29.47
N LEU A 62 -22.14 2.51 -28.58
CA LEU A 62 -23.51 2.11 -28.78
C LEU A 62 -24.44 3.21 -28.27
N ILE A 63 -25.46 3.58 -29.05
CA ILE A 63 -26.46 4.58 -28.69
C ILE A 63 -27.88 4.08 -28.97
N CYS A 64 -28.78 4.28 -28.02
CA CYS A 64 -30.22 3.99 -28.14
C CYS A 64 -31.07 4.91 -27.25
N ARG A 65 -32.37 5.01 -27.56
CA ARG A 65 -33.37 5.66 -26.69
C ARG A 65 -33.76 4.70 -25.55
N THR A 66 -34.11 5.18 -24.36
CA THR A 66 -34.34 4.29 -23.20
C THR A 66 -35.79 4.04 -22.82
N ARG A 67 -36.75 4.74 -23.43
CA ARG A 67 -38.19 4.53 -23.19
C ARG A 67 -38.68 3.21 -23.80
N SER A 68 -39.69 2.62 -23.16
CA SER A 68 -40.29 1.33 -23.58
C SER A 68 -40.95 1.38 -24.96
N GLU A 69 -41.41 2.54 -25.41
CA GLU A 69 -41.91 2.75 -26.78
C GLU A 69 -40.87 2.46 -27.87
N TYR A 70 -39.57 2.61 -27.56
CA TYR A 70 -38.45 2.36 -28.47
C TYR A 70 -37.80 0.97 -28.27
N ALA A 71 -38.39 0.09 -27.45
CA ALA A 71 -37.80 -1.19 -27.04
C ALA A 71 -37.37 -2.10 -28.21
N TYR A 72 -38.05 -2.02 -29.35
CA TYR A 72 -37.79 -2.82 -30.55
C TYR A 72 -36.92 -2.12 -31.61
N GLU A 73 -36.41 -0.90 -31.33
CA GLU A 73 -35.46 -0.23 -32.22
C GLU A 73 -34.08 -0.89 -32.15
N PRO A 74 -33.33 -1.01 -33.26
CA PRO A 74 -31.97 -1.53 -33.23
C PRO A 74 -31.04 -0.57 -32.49
N VAL A 75 -30.13 -1.11 -31.68
CA VAL A 75 -29.04 -0.33 -31.10
C VAL A 75 -28.10 0.13 -32.22
N ILE A 76 -27.84 1.44 -32.27
CA ILE A 76 -26.98 2.01 -33.31
C ILE A 76 -25.54 2.05 -32.80
N GLN A 77 -24.62 1.38 -33.49
CA GLN A 77 -23.18 1.54 -33.29
C GLN A 77 -22.69 2.72 -34.12
N VAL A 78 -22.06 3.72 -33.49
CA VAL A 78 -21.49 4.88 -34.18
C VAL A 78 -20.06 5.16 -33.73
N ARG A 79 -19.30 5.85 -34.58
CA ARG A 79 -18.02 6.43 -34.19
C ARG A 79 -18.24 7.46 -33.08
N ALA A 80 -17.34 7.49 -32.10
CA ALA A 80 -17.33 8.41 -30.97
C ALA A 80 -16.93 9.85 -31.37
N ALA A 81 -17.65 10.44 -32.33
CA ALA A 81 -17.44 11.77 -32.89
C ALA A 81 -18.71 12.62 -32.79
N THR A 82 -18.55 13.93 -32.52
CA THR A 82 -19.66 14.82 -32.16
C THR A 82 -20.69 14.92 -33.29
N SER A 83 -20.23 14.95 -34.54
CA SER A 83 -21.08 14.95 -35.74
C SER A 83 -21.86 13.63 -35.92
N SER A 84 -21.27 12.48 -35.59
CA SER A 84 -21.95 11.18 -35.67
C SER A 84 -23.06 11.05 -34.62
N LEU A 85 -22.79 11.47 -33.38
CA LEU A 85 -23.80 11.47 -32.32
C LEU A 85 -24.92 12.48 -32.58
N ILE A 86 -24.59 13.71 -33.03
CA ILE A 86 -25.60 14.71 -33.42
C ILE A 86 -26.44 14.22 -34.61
N GLY A 87 -25.83 13.52 -35.58
CA GLY A 87 -26.54 12.93 -36.72
C GLY A 87 -27.60 11.91 -36.29
N VAL A 88 -27.25 10.99 -35.37
CA VAL A 88 -28.21 10.04 -34.80
C VAL A 88 -29.29 10.74 -33.99
N ILE A 89 -28.91 11.65 -33.07
CA ILE A 89 -29.88 12.31 -32.18
C ILE A 89 -30.90 13.13 -33.00
N ARG A 90 -30.46 13.83 -34.07
CA ARG A 90 -31.37 14.55 -34.98
C ARG A 90 -32.27 13.64 -35.81
N SER A 91 -31.85 12.39 -36.08
CA SER A 91 -32.70 11.42 -36.80
C SER A 91 -33.91 10.93 -35.99
N TRP A 92 -33.91 11.18 -34.67
CA TRP A 92 -35.01 10.82 -33.77
C TRP A 92 -36.15 11.85 -33.73
N GLY A 93 -35.97 13.03 -34.34
CA GLY A 93 -36.92 14.15 -34.33
C GLY A 93 -36.61 15.20 -33.25
N ASP A 94 -37.40 16.27 -33.23
CA ASP A 94 -37.20 17.43 -32.35
C ASP A 94 -37.72 17.24 -30.90
N THR A 95 -38.37 16.10 -30.59
CA THR A 95 -38.91 15.82 -29.26
C THR A 95 -37.81 15.39 -28.27
N PRO A 96 -37.66 16.07 -27.11
CA PRO A 96 -36.70 15.67 -26.09
C PRO A 96 -37.01 14.26 -25.54
N THR A 97 -36.10 13.32 -25.78
CA THR A 97 -36.19 11.92 -25.33
C THR A 97 -35.02 11.53 -24.44
N ASP A 98 -35.22 10.54 -23.57
CA ASP A 98 -34.17 9.89 -22.77
C ASP A 98 -33.32 8.97 -23.66
N PHE A 99 -31.99 8.99 -23.49
CA PHE A 99 -31.08 8.16 -24.27
C PHE A 99 -29.82 7.71 -23.52
N LEU A 100 -29.32 6.55 -23.91
CA LEU A 100 -28.15 5.88 -23.36
C LEU A 100 -27.03 5.89 -24.40
N VAL A 101 -25.81 6.23 -23.98
CA VAL A 101 -24.58 5.99 -24.76
C VAL A 101 -23.63 5.14 -23.94
N CYS A 102 -23.14 4.02 -24.49
CA CYS A 102 -22.26 3.11 -23.77
C CYS A 102 -21.13 2.52 -24.63
N LEU A 103 -20.10 1.98 -23.97
CA LEU A 103 -18.99 1.30 -24.62
C LEU A 103 -19.40 -0.13 -25.02
N GLU A 104 -18.82 -0.66 -26.10
CA GLU A 104 -19.19 -1.96 -26.69
C GLU A 104 -19.15 -3.15 -25.71
N ASP A 105 -18.24 -3.15 -24.74
CA ASP A 105 -18.09 -4.21 -23.72
C ASP A 105 -18.90 -3.96 -22.44
N LEU A 106 -19.81 -2.98 -22.49
CA LEU A 106 -20.71 -2.50 -21.43
C LEU A 106 -19.99 -2.10 -20.13
N SER A 107 -18.72 -1.73 -20.22
CA SER A 107 -17.88 -1.34 -19.07
C SER A 107 -18.10 0.08 -18.56
N ALA A 108 -18.61 0.97 -19.41
CA ALA A 108 -19.04 2.32 -19.05
C ALA A 108 -20.25 2.75 -19.88
N ALA A 109 -21.05 3.66 -19.31
CA ALA A 109 -22.17 4.28 -19.97
C ALA A 109 -22.45 5.68 -19.40
N VAL A 110 -23.18 6.48 -20.16
CA VAL A 110 -23.79 7.74 -19.75
C VAL A 110 -25.26 7.73 -20.15
N LEU A 111 -26.12 8.08 -19.21
CA LEU A 111 -27.56 8.14 -19.35
C LEU A 111 -27.98 9.61 -19.26
N VAL A 112 -28.60 10.12 -20.33
CA VAL A 112 -29.07 11.50 -20.46
C VAL A 112 -30.60 11.47 -20.46
N THR A 113 -31.24 12.14 -19.51
CA THR A 113 -32.71 12.11 -19.40
C THR A 113 -33.36 13.14 -20.33
N ALA A 114 -34.70 13.22 -20.30
CA ALA A 114 -35.48 14.29 -20.90
C ALA A 114 -34.97 15.69 -20.47
N ASP A 115 -34.67 15.83 -19.18
CA ASP A 115 -34.41 17.07 -18.44
C ASP A 115 -32.90 17.38 -18.26
N GLU A 116 -32.52 18.14 -17.21
CA GLU A 116 -31.11 18.47 -16.93
C GLU A 116 -30.30 17.31 -16.33
N LEU A 117 -30.94 16.22 -15.88
CA LEU A 117 -30.24 15.12 -15.20
C LEU A 117 -29.42 14.27 -16.18
N THR A 118 -28.12 14.15 -15.91
CA THR A 118 -27.25 13.19 -16.59
C THR A 118 -26.48 12.35 -15.57
N VAL A 119 -26.32 11.06 -15.84
CA VAL A 119 -25.58 10.13 -14.97
C VAL A 119 -24.49 9.44 -15.77
N ALA A 120 -23.23 9.61 -15.38
CA ALA A 120 -22.09 8.90 -15.96
C ALA A 120 -21.61 7.78 -15.02
N ALA A 121 -21.41 6.58 -15.56
CA ALA A 121 -20.98 5.39 -14.83
C ALA A 121 -19.86 4.63 -15.57
N GLY A 122 -18.73 4.36 -14.92
CA GLY A 122 -17.61 3.63 -15.55
C GLY A 122 -16.27 3.74 -14.82
N PRO A 123 -15.15 3.65 -15.56
CA PRO A 123 -13.81 3.98 -15.06
C PRO A 123 -13.67 5.44 -14.60
N ALA A 124 -12.67 5.73 -13.77
CA ALA A 124 -12.40 7.07 -13.27
C ALA A 124 -12.18 8.08 -14.42
N ASP A 125 -11.33 7.75 -15.39
CA ASP A 125 -11.00 8.62 -16.53
C ASP A 125 -12.19 8.86 -17.48
N TYR A 126 -13.17 7.96 -17.53
CA TYR A 126 -14.42 8.15 -18.27
C TYR A 126 -15.34 9.15 -17.56
N VAL A 127 -15.58 8.93 -16.25
CA VAL A 127 -16.46 9.80 -15.45
C VAL A 127 -15.86 11.20 -15.27
N ALA A 128 -14.55 11.30 -15.07
CA ALA A 128 -13.84 12.58 -14.94
C ALA A 128 -13.91 13.46 -16.20
N ALA A 129 -14.18 12.90 -17.38
CA ALA A 129 -14.39 13.69 -18.60
C ALA A 129 -15.72 14.47 -18.59
N PHE A 130 -16.70 14.03 -17.81
CA PHE A 130 -17.98 14.75 -17.63
C PHE A 130 -17.92 15.78 -16.51
N VAL A 131 -17.33 15.40 -15.35
CA VAL A 131 -17.43 16.14 -14.08
C VAL A 131 -16.11 16.68 -13.53
N GLY A 132 -14.99 16.46 -14.22
CA GLY A 132 -13.65 16.91 -13.82
C GLY A 132 -12.87 15.92 -12.92
N ASP A 133 -11.60 16.26 -12.66
CA ASP A 133 -10.62 15.37 -12.02
C ASP A 133 -10.92 15.05 -10.52
N ASP A 134 -11.77 15.84 -9.83
CA ASP A 134 -12.27 15.54 -8.47
C ASP A 134 -13.75 15.15 -8.51
N ILE A 135 -14.00 13.91 -8.95
CA ILE A 135 -15.33 13.27 -8.98
C ILE A 135 -16.01 13.32 -7.60
N GLY A 136 -15.24 13.29 -6.50
CA GLY A 136 -15.78 13.39 -5.15
C GLY A 136 -16.31 14.79 -4.80
N ARG A 137 -15.68 15.84 -5.32
CA ARG A 137 -16.15 17.23 -5.22
C ARG A 137 -17.40 17.44 -6.07
N ALA A 138 -17.40 17.00 -7.32
CA ALA A 138 -18.55 17.17 -8.20
C ALA A 138 -19.81 16.46 -7.67
N ARG A 139 -19.67 15.28 -7.04
CA ARG A 139 -20.78 14.59 -6.37
C ARG A 139 -21.29 15.34 -5.13
N ALA A 140 -20.45 16.11 -4.44
CA ALA A 140 -20.87 16.99 -3.36
C ALA A 140 -21.58 18.26 -3.88
N GLU A 141 -21.04 18.88 -4.93
CA GLU A 141 -21.65 20.06 -5.59
C GLU A 141 -23.01 19.70 -6.24
N PHE A 142 -23.18 18.48 -6.77
CA PHE A 142 -24.48 17.97 -7.20
C PHE A 142 -25.46 17.77 -6.03
N ALA A 143 -25.00 17.19 -4.92
CA ALA A 143 -25.83 16.99 -3.73
C ALA A 143 -26.27 18.32 -3.09
N GLU A 144 -25.40 19.32 -3.09
CA GLU A 144 -25.70 20.70 -2.69
C GLU A 144 -26.73 21.33 -3.65
N THR A 145 -26.51 21.23 -4.96
CA THR A 145 -27.43 21.74 -6.00
C THR A 145 -28.84 21.12 -5.88
N ALA A 146 -28.93 19.81 -5.68
CA ALA A 146 -30.20 19.11 -5.48
C ALA A 146 -30.94 19.61 -4.22
N HIS A 147 -30.21 19.87 -3.14
CA HIS A 147 -30.77 20.39 -1.90
C HIS A 147 -31.19 21.87 -2.01
N THR A 148 -30.38 22.71 -2.65
CA THR A 148 -30.67 24.15 -2.87
C THR A 148 -31.83 24.37 -3.84
N ARG A 149 -31.97 23.55 -4.88
CA ARG A 149 -33.12 23.59 -5.80
C ARG A 149 -34.38 22.92 -5.21
N ASN A 150 -34.22 22.06 -4.20
CA ASN A 150 -35.27 21.19 -3.64
C ASN A 150 -36.01 20.37 -4.72
N ASP A 151 -35.24 19.87 -5.69
CA ASP A 151 -35.73 19.13 -6.84
C ASP A 151 -35.89 17.64 -6.49
N PRO A 152 -37.10 17.05 -6.60
CA PRO A 152 -37.33 15.65 -6.21
C PRO A 152 -36.49 14.63 -6.98
N GLU A 153 -36.25 14.85 -8.28
CA GLU A 153 -35.51 13.90 -9.11
C GLU A 153 -34.01 13.99 -8.85
N LEU A 154 -33.47 15.22 -8.72
CA LEU A 154 -32.07 15.40 -8.36
C LEU A 154 -31.80 14.88 -6.94
N LEU A 155 -32.74 15.03 -6.00
CA LEU A 155 -32.65 14.46 -4.65
C LEU A 155 -32.72 12.92 -4.67
N GLN A 156 -33.62 12.32 -5.45
CA GLN A 156 -33.67 10.86 -5.65
C GLN A 156 -32.37 10.34 -6.26
N ALA A 157 -31.84 10.97 -7.31
CA ALA A 157 -30.58 10.61 -7.94
C ALA A 157 -29.39 10.78 -6.96
N ALA A 158 -29.35 11.86 -6.20
CA ALA A 158 -28.31 12.11 -5.19
C ALA A 158 -28.34 11.04 -4.08
N VAL A 159 -29.53 10.57 -3.67
CA VAL A 159 -29.68 9.43 -2.75
C VAL A 159 -29.24 8.12 -3.40
N ARG A 160 -29.80 7.77 -4.57
CA ARG A 160 -29.58 6.49 -5.25
C ARG A 160 -28.10 6.25 -5.54
N TYR A 161 -27.42 7.26 -6.08
CA TYR A 161 -26.00 7.18 -6.42
C TYR A 161 -25.07 7.58 -5.26
N GLY A 162 -25.59 7.65 -4.02
CA GLY A 162 -24.79 7.77 -2.79
C GLY A 162 -24.03 9.09 -2.65
N CYS A 163 -24.59 10.19 -3.15
CA CYS A 163 -24.10 11.56 -2.97
C CYS A 163 -24.69 12.18 -1.68
N LEU A 164 -25.92 11.80 -1.32
CA LEU A 164 -26.57 12.06 -0.02
C LEU A 164 -26.78 10.73 0.75
N ASP A 165 -26.79 10.75 2.09
CA ASP A 165 -27.22 9.61 2.93
C ASP A 165 -28.72 9.80 3.28
N PRO A 166 -29.65 8.98 2.75
CA PRO A 166 -31.09 9.28 2.60
C PRO A 166 -31.94 9.59 3.85
N ALA A 167 -31.36 9.58 5.05
CA ALA A 167 -32.13 9.63 6.29
C ALA A 167 -31.46 10.43 7.40
N GLY A 168 -30.58 11.39 7.05
CA GLY A 168 -29.83 12.18 8.04
C GLY A 168 -28.98 11.31 8.98
N ARG A 169 -28.63 10.09 8.55
CA ARG A 169 -28.00 9.07 9.38
C ARG A 169 -26.53 9.41 9.59
N ASP A 170 -26.25 10.29 10.56
CA ASP A 170 -24.98 10.24 11.29
C ASP A 170 -24.93 8.91 12.05
N LYS A 171 -24.47 7.86 11.35
CA LYS A 171 -24.38 6.46 11.81
C LYS A 171 -23.36 6.34 12.94
N ARG A 172 -23.68 6.90 14.13
CA ARG A 172 -22.91 7.00 15.38
C ARG A 172 -21.45 6.57 15.19
N LYS A 173 -20.65 7.44 14.53
CA LYS A 173 -19.38 7.08 13.86
C LYS A 173 -18.61 6.01 14.64
N PRO A 174 -18.59 4.74 14.14
CA PRO A 174 -18.57 3.56 15.00
C PRO A 174 -17.33 3.55 15.90
N ARG A 175 -17.55 3.39 17.22
CA ARG A 175 -16.56 3.63 18.28
C ARG A 175 -15.18 3.09 17.90
N GLY A 176 -14.21 4.00 17.86
CA GLY A 176 -12.85 3.70 17.42
C GLY A 176 -12.15 2.70 18.32
N ASP A 177 -11.31 1.85 17.72
CA ASP A 177 -10.47 0.91 18.47
C ASP A 177 -9.37 1.64 19.26
N VAL A 178 -8.55 0.90 20.00
CA VAL A 178 -7.49 1.49 20.82
C VAL A 178 -6.51 2.30 19.95
N GLY A 179 -6.12 1.74 18.80
CA GLY A 179 -5.25 2.41 17.83
C GLY A 179 -5.83 3.73 17.29
N GLU A 180 -7.11 3.78 16.97
CA GLU A 180 -7.80 5.01 16.55
C GLU A 180 -7.94 6.03 17.69
N ARG A 181 -8.25 5.60 18.92
CA ARG A 181 -8.35 6.50 20.09
C ARG A 181 -7.00 7.15 20.41
N VAL A 182 -5.91 6.38 20.44
CA VAL A 182 -4.54 6.88 20.63
C VAL A 182 -4.14 7.82 19.48
N SER A 183 -4.50 7.48 18.24
CA SER A 183 -4.21 8.33 17.07
C SER A 183 -4.93 9.67 17.12
N ALA A 184 -6.22 9.67 17.49
CA ALA A 184 -7.04 10.88 17.62
C ALA A 184 -6.61 11.77 18.80
N TRP A 185 -6.33 11.18 19.97
CA TRP A 185 -5.72 11.88 21.10
C TRP A 185 -4.39 12.54 20.71
N GLY A 186 -3.55 11.81 19.98
CA GLY A 186 -2.29 12.32 19.44
C GLY A 186 -2.45 13.42 18.39
N GLU A 187 -3.59 13.55 17.70
CA GLU A 187 -3.91 14.72 16.87
C GLU A 187 -4.35 15.89 17.77
N ALA A 188 -5.37 15.69 18.61
CA ALA A 188 -5.91 16.73 19.49
C ALA A 188 -4.86 17.37 20.42
N LEU A 189 -3.86 16.61 20.87
CA LEU A 189 -2.74 17.14 21.68
C LEU A 189 -1.80 18.06 20.88
N ARG A 190 -1.66 17.87 19.56
CA ARG A 190 -0.89 18.76 18.67
C ARG A 190 -1.62 20.07 18.47
N ASP A 191 -2.92 19.98 18.25
CA ASP A 191 -3.78 21.11 17.91
C ASP A 191 -4.03 21.99 19.17
N ARG A 192 -4.23 21.37 20.34
CA ARG A 192 -4.43 22.07 21.64
C ARG A 192 -3.15 22.49 22.35
N SER A 193 -2.00 21.88 22.07
CA SER A 193 -0.78 22.07 22.89
C SER A 193 0.53 21.99 22.08
N PRO A 194 0.73 22.89 21.09
CA PRO A 194 1.93 22.88 20.24
C PRO A 194 3.24 23.04 21.02
N ARG A 195 3.24 23.80 22.13
CA ARG A 195 4.41 23.94 23.03
C ARG A 195 4.81 22.60 23.67
N SER A 196 3.84 21.83 24.17
CA SER A 196 4.08 20.51 24.79
C SER A 196 4.56 19.50 23.75
N VAL A 197 4.01 19.54 22.54
CA VAL A 197 4.50 18.71 21.42
C VAL A 197 5.91 19.10 20.97
N ALA A 198 6.27 20.38 20.97
CA ALA A 198 7.64 20.81 20.70
C ALA A 198 8.63 20.32 21.77
N ARG A 199 8.25 20.38 23.07
CA ARG A 199 9.05 19.80 24.17
C ARG A 199 9.21 18.27 24.02
N ALA A 200 8.13 17.54 23.76
CA ALA A 200 8.18 16.09 23.58
C ALA A 200 9.05 15.66 22.37
N ARG A 201 9.05 16.47 21.29
CA ARG A 201 9.99 16.28 20.16
C ARG A 201 11.44 16.55 20.57
N ALA A 202 11.70 17.60 21.37
CA ALA A 202 13.03 17.93 21.87
C ALA A 202 13.62 16.79 22.72
N VAL A 203 12.83 16.30 23.70
CA VAL A 203 13.22 15.19 24.59
C VAL A 203 13.49 13.92 23.80
N ARG A 204 12.62 13.56 22.84
CA ARG A 204 12.86 12.43 21.92
C ARG A 204 14.11 12.62 21.04
N GLY A 205 14.45 13.87 20.70
CA GLY A 205 15.67 14.20 19.96
C GLY A 205 16.93 13.95 20.79
N ALA A 206 16.99 14.55 21.99
CA ALA A 206 18.07 14.35 22.93
C ALA A 206 18.24 12.88 23.34
N TRP A 207 17.14 12.18 23.67
CA TRP A 207 17.16 10.75 23.99
C TRP A 207 17.70 9.90 22.84
N GLY A 208 17.40 10.24 21.59
CA GLY A 208 17.96 9.55 20.42
C GLY A 208 19.48 9.68 20.32
N TRP A 209 20.04 10.85 20.65
CA TRP A 209 21.49 11.05 20.68
C TRP A 209 22.15 10.42 21.90
N ILE A 210 21.52 10.45 23.08
CA ILE A 210 21.98 9.73 24.27
C ILE A 210 22.02 8.22 23.99
N ALA A 211 20.96 7.65 23.41
CA ALA A 211 20.94 6.25 23.01
C ALA A 211 22.04 5.92 21.99
N LEU A 212 22.27 6.77 20.98
CA LEU A 212 23.36 6.55 20.02
C LEU A 212 24.74 6.57 20.68
N LEU A 213 24.98 7.48 21.63
CA LEU A 213 26.21 7.53 22.41
C LEU A 213 26.38 6.29 23.30
N LEU A 214 25.33 5.87 24.02
CA LEU A 214 25.35 4.67 24.86
C LEU A 214 25.59 3.39 24.05
N LEU A 215 25.03 3.30 22.84
CA LEU A 215 25.26 2.17 21.93
C LEU A 215 26.69 2.17 21.39
N ALA A 216 27.25 3.33 21.07
CA ALA A 216 28.65 3.45 20.64
C ALA A 216 29.63 3.10 21.78
N LEU A 217 29.35 3.53 23.02
CA LEU A 217 30.15 3.16 24.19
C LEU A 217 30.07 1.65 24.48
N ALA A 218 28.88 1.05 24.43
CA ALA A 218 28.72 -0.40 24.55
C ALA A 218 29.52 -1.17 23.46
N ALA A 219 29.51 -0.67 22.21
CA ALA A 219 30.26 -1.25 21.10
C ALA A 219 31.79 -1.14 21.22
N LEU A 220 32.30 -0.23 22.07
CA LEU A 220 33.73 -0.12 22.39
C LEU A 220 34.15 -1.02 23.57
N VAL A 221 33.21 -1.40 24.44
CA VAL A 221 33.48 -2.28 25.60
C VAL A 221 33.27 -3.75 25.26
N VAL A 222 32.26 -4.08 24.44
CA VAL A 222 31.86 -5.47 24.15
C VAL A 222 32.16 -5.81 22.68
N PRO A 223 33.23 -6.58 22.37
CA PRO A 223 33.69 -6.83 21.00
C PRO A 223 32.68 -7.48 20.04
N ALA A 224 31.67 -8.17 20.58
CA ALA A 224 30.60 -8.81 19.81
C ALA A 224 29.51 -7.82 19.31
N ILE A 225 29.38 -6.63 19.92
CA ILE A 225 28.34 -5.66 19.54
C ILE A 225 28.51 -5.10 18.11
N PRO A 226 29.72 -4.75 17.62
CA PRO A 226 29.94 -4.39 16.22
C PRO A 226 29.33 -5.36 15.20
N THR A 227 29.49 -6.67 15.37
CA THR A 227 28.94 -7.67 14.44
C THR A 227 27.42 -7.79 14.57
N ALA A 228 26.88 -7.67 15.79
CA ALA A 228 25.44 -7.54 16.02
C ALA A 228 24.84 -6.28 15.34
N LEU A 229 25.57 -5.15 15.30
CA LEU A 229 25.15 -3.94 14.58
C LEU A 229 25.12 -4.13 13.06
N THR A 230 25.95 -4.99 12.48
CA THR A 230 25.85 -5.39 11.07
C THR A 230 24.53 -6.10 10.79
N ALA A 231 24.10 -7.04 11.65
CA ALA A 231 22.80 -7.70 11.51
C ALA A 231 21.61 -6.71 11.62
N VAL A 232 21.71 -5.70 12.52
CA VAL A 232 20.75 -4.58 12.58
C VAL A 232 20.72 -3.80 11.26
N ALA A 233 21.89 -3.47 10.70
CA ALA A 233 22.00 -2.69 9.47
C ALA A 233 21.38 -3.43 8.27
N LEU A 234 21.67 -4.73 8.11
CA LEU A 234 21.06 -5.57 7.07
C LEU A 234 19.54 -5.69 7.24
N THR A 235 19.06 -5.86 8.48
CA THR A 235 17.63 -5.89 8.81
C THR A 235 16.93 -4.58 8.42
N VAL A 236 17.51 -3.43 8.78
CA VAL A 236 16.97 -2.11 8.40
C VAL A 236 17.03 -1.90 6.89
N TRP A 237 18.04 -2.43 6.20
CA TRP A 237 18.17 -2.33 4.75
C TRP A 237 17.14 -3.21 4.01
N LEU A 238 16.93 -4.47 4.42
CA LEU A 238 15.85 -5.33 3.92
C LEU A 238 14.48 -4.65 4.08
N LEU A 239 14.20 -4.10 5.26
CA LEU A 239 12.93 -3.41 5.52
C LEU A 239 12.81 -2.12 4.71
N ALA A 240 13.91 -1.43 4.41
CA ALA A 240 13.93 -0.28 3.51
C ALA A 240 13.67 -0.68 2.05
N GLN A 241 14.27 -1.78 1.55
CA GLN A 241 14.00 -2.34 0.22
C GLN A 241 12.53 -2.74 0.08
N LEU A 242 11.99 -3.53 1.02
CA LEU A 242 10.57 -3.92 1.02
C LEU A 242 9.66 -2.70 1.09
N ALA A 243 9.94 -1.73 1.98
CA ALA A 243 9.17 -0.48 2.08
C ALA A 243 9.40 0.49 0.90
N TRP A 244 10.38 0.25 0.04
CA TRP A 244 10.60 0.97 -1.21
C TRP A 244 9.82 0.33 -2.37
N LEU A 245 9.90 -1.00 -2.52
CA LEU A 245 9.24 -1.78 -3.56
C LEU A 245 7.72 -1.84 -3.38
N ALA A 246 7.24 -1.93 -2.14
CA ALA A 246 5.83 -1.92 -1.77
C ALA A 246 5.19 -0.53 -1.96
N ARG A 247 5.17 -0.03 -3.20
CA ARG A 247 4.80 1.36 -3.55
C ARG A 247 3.43 1.74 -3.01
N SER A 248 2.47 0.82 -2.99
CA SER A 248 1.08 1.03 -2.56
C SER A 248 0.85 1.17 -1.04
N ARG A 249 1.86 0.88 -0.20
CA ARG A 249 1.67 0.74 1.26
C ARG A 249 0.97 1.91 1.98
N THR A 250 0.19 1.58 3.01
CA THR A 250 -0.37 2.53 3.97
C THR A 250 0.41 2.55 5.30
N LEU A 251 1.22 1.52 5.57
CA LEU A 251 2.14 1.48 6.71
C LEU A 251 3.29 2.49 6.57
N SER A 252 3.62 3.12 7.71
CA SER A 252 4.79 3.98 7.88
C SER A 252 6.02 3.16 8.24
N PHE A 253 7.22 3.58 7.83
CA PHE A 253 8.47 2.90 8.18
C PHE A 253 8.67 2.74 9.70
N ALA A 254 8.34 3.78 10.48
CA ALA A 254 8.26 3.75 11.95
C ALA A 254 7.29 2.71 12.55
N ALA A 255 6.38 2.13 11.76
CA ALA A 255 5.54 1.02 12.22
C ALA A 255 6.20 -0.33 11.94
N LEU A 256 6.98 -0.44 10.87
CA LEU A 256 7.75 -1.65 10.55
C LEU A 256 8.83 -1.87 11.62
N LEU A 257 9.69 -0.88 11.88
CA LEU A 257 10.74 -1.00 12.92
C LEU A 257 10.19 -1.26 14.34
N ARG A 258 8.93 -0.88 14.61
CA ARG A 258 8.24 -1.24 15.87
C ARG A 258 7.71 -2.67 15.88
N LEU A 259 7.25 -3.17 14.74
CA LEU A 259 6.92 -4.60 14.59
C LEU A 259 8.19 -5.46 14.63
N THR A 260 9.34 -4.95 14.17
CA THR A 260 10.66 -5.57 14.34
C THR A 260 11.09 -5.62 15.80
N VAL A 261 10.94 -4.53 16.56
CA VAL A 261 11.15 -4.58 18.03
C VAL A 261 10.18 -5.56 18.71
N LEU A 262 8.91 -5.62 18.30
CA LEU A 262 7.95 -6.57 18.87
C LEU A 262 8.20 -8.03 18.43
N GLY A 263 8.79 -8.26 17.26
CA GLY A 263 9.23 -9.57 16.79
C GLY A 263 10.46 -10.07 17.57
N ALA A 264 11.43 -9.19 17.82
CA ALA A 264 12.57 -9.49 18.67
C ALA A 264 12.15 -9.83 20.10
N LEU A 265 11.22 -9.05 20.66
CA LEU A 265 10.62 -9.32 21.98
C LEU A 265 9.69 -10.54 22.01
N ALA A 266 9.35 -11.13 20.86
CA ALA A 266 8.57 -12.37 20.79
C ALA A 266 9.42 -13.63 21.00
N LEU A 267 10.75 -13.55 20.88
CA LEU A 267 11.67 -14.69 21.04
C LEU A 267 11.41 -15.47 22.34
N GLY A 268 11.37 -14.78 23.49
CA GLY A 268 11.11 -15.40 24.80
C GLY A 268 9.74 -16.08 24.91
N PRO A 269 8.63 -15.40 24.56
CA PRO A 269 7.30 -16.02 24.48
C PRO A 269 7.19 -17.21 23.51
N ILE A 270 8.00 -17.23 22.44
CA ILE A 270 8.03 -18.31 21.44
C ILE A 270 8.82 -19.51 21.98
N ALA A 271 10.01 -19.30 22.54
CA ALA A 271 10.79 -20.30 23.28
C ALA A 271 10.02 -20.95 24.45
N PHE A 272 9.20 -20.17 25.16
CA PHE A 272 8.31 -20.71 26.20
C PHE A 272 7.19 -21.59 25.62
N LEU A 273 6.67 -21.25 24.44
CA LEU A 273 5.67 -22.06 23.75
C LEU A 273 6.28 -23.37 23.23
N GLU A 274 7.52 -23.34 22.73
CA GLU A 274 8.29 -24.55 22.39
C GLU A 274 8.45 -25.50 23.58
N LEU A 275 8.92 -24.99 24.72
CA LEU A 275 9.01 -25.77 25.97
C LEU A 275 7.67 -26.39 26.36
N ALA A 276 6.58 -25.60 26.29
CA ALA A 276 5.24 -26.07 26.63
C ALA A 276 4.73 -27.16 25.67
N VAL A 277 5.02 -27.06 24.37
CA VAL A 277 4.64 -28.06 23.37
C VAL A 277 5.52 -29.32 23.47
N ALA A 278 6.83 -29.19 23.64
CA ALA A 278 7.74 -30.33 23.84
C ALA A 278 7.36 -31.13 25.10
N ALA A 279 7.10 -30.43 26.22
CA ALA A 279 6.64 -31.06 27.46
C ALA A 279 5.26 -31.74 27.31
N LEU A 280 4.32 -31.14 26.57
CA LEU A 280 3.02 -31.74 26.26
C LEU A 280 3.15 -33.02 25.42
N LEU A 281 4.09 -33.03 24.47
CA LEU A 281 4.42 -34.19 23.63
C LEU A 281 5.33 -35.21 24.33
N ARG A 282 5.85 -34.89 25.52
CA ARG A 282 6.85 -35.68 26.27
C ARG A 282 8.16 -35.92 25.52
N LEU A 283 8.54 -34.97 24.67
CA LEU A 283 9.81 -34.96 23.96
C LEU A 283 10.85 -34.16 24.76
N ASP A 284 12.10 -34.57 24.69
CA ASP A 284 13.22 -33.76 25.18
C ASP A 284 13.40 -32.57 24.22
N PRO A 285 13.28 -31.30 24.66
CA PRO A 285 13.50 -30.16 23.79
C PRO A 285 14.94 -30.01 23.27
N PHE A 286 15.90 -30.76 23.85
CA PHE A 286 17.30 -30.80 23.41
C PHE A 286 17.61 -31.96 22.44
N ASP A 287 16.67 -32.87 22.19
CA ASP A 287 16.80 -33.85 21.11
C ASP A 287 16.83 -33.13 19.74
N PRO A 288 17.85 -33.40 18.88
CA PRO A 288 17.91 -32.84 17.53
C PRO A 288 16.64 -33.07 16.70
N LEU A 289 15.97 -34.22 16.84
CA LEU A 289 14.75 -34.50 16.07
C LEU A 289 13.58 -33.68 16.61
N ALA A 290 13.40 -33.57 17.93
CA ALA A 290 12.41 -32.72 18.55
C ALA A 290 12.62 -31.22 18.24
N SER A 291 13.86 -30.72 18.28
CA SER A 291 14.15 -29.30 17.99
C SER A 291 13.81 -28.94 16.54
N VAL A 292 14.03 -29.84 15.58
CA VAL A 292 13.66 -29.63 14.17
C VAL A 292 12.18 -29.89 13.90
N ALA A 293 11.60 -30.98 14.45
CA ALA A 293 10.22 -31.38 14.14
C ALA A 293 9.14 -30.63 14.95
N VAL A 294 9.48 -30.08 16.12
CA VAL A 294 8.54 -29.36 16.99
C VAL A 294 8.78 -27.86 16.98
N ALA A 295 10.02 -27.39 17.13
CA ALA A 295 10.27 -25.95 17.24
C ALA A 295 9.98 -25.22 15.92
N VAL A 296 10.48 -25.71 14.78
CA VAL A 296 10.26 -25.05 13.47
C VAL A 296 8.77 -24.80 13.15
N PRO A 297 7.84 -25.77 13.30
CA PRO A 297 6.41 -25.50 13.12
C PRO A 297 5.80 -24.55 14.17
N VAL A 298 6.23 -24.63 15.43
CA VAL A 298 5.78 -23.73 16.51
C VAL A 298 6.21 -22.30 16.21
N GLU A 299 7.47 -22.09 15.86
CA GLU A 299 8.02 -20.78 15.51
C GLU A 299 7.34 -20.16 14.28
N GLU A 300 7.24 -20.85 13.14
CA GLU A 300 6.66 -20.27 11.92
C GLU A 300 5.18 -19.87 12.09
N VAL A 301 4.46 -20.50 13.02
CA VAL A 301 3.13 -20.05 13.46
C VAL A 301 3.23 -18.88 14.46
N ALA A 302 4.09 -18.99 15.48
CA ALA A 302 4.16 -18.04 16.59
C ALA A 302 4.86 -16.71 16.23
N LYS A 303 5.66 -16.66 15.16
CA LYS A 303 6.18 -15.45 14.50
C LYS A 303 5.05 -14.45 14.10
N PHE A 304 3.80 -14.91 13.99
CA PHE A 304 2.62 -14.07 13.78
C PHE A 304 1.98 -13.50 15.06
N LEU A 305 2.46 -13.85 16.27
CA LEU A 305 1.88 -13.36 17.53
C LEU A 305 1.87 -11.83 17.65
N PRO A 306 2.93 -11.06 17.31
CA PRO A 306 2.87 -9.59 17.31
C PRO A 306 1.86 -9.02 16.31
N PHE A 307 1.66 -9.71 15.18
CA PHE A 307 0.67 -9.35 14.17
C PHE A 307 -0.76 -9.61 14.64
N LEU A 308 -1.00 -10.69 15.37
CA LEU A 308 -2.28 -10.99 16.03
C LEU A 308 -2.60 -9.97 17.13
N VAL A 309 -1.63 -9.60 17.98
CA VAL A 309 -1.78 -8.52 18.97
C VAL A 309 -2.13 -7.19 18.29
N PHE A 310 -1.46 -6.86 17.18
CA PHE A 310 -1.81 -5.67 16.38
C PHE A 310 -3.24 -5.75 15.80
N TRP A 311 -3.71 -6.93 15.40
CA TRP A 311 -5.09 -7.15 14.94
C TRP A 311 -6.14 -6.94 16.04
N LEU A 312 -5.85 -7.35 17.28
CA LEU A 312 -6.73 -7.10 18.43
C LEU A 312 -6.82 -5.60 18.77
N VAL A 313 -5.68 -4.91 18.80
CA VAL A 313 -5.57 -3.51 19.25
C VAL A 313 -5.97 -2.48 18.17
N ALA A 314 -5.76 -2.80 16.89
CA ALA A 314 -5.91 -1.88 15.75
C ALA A 314 -6.75 -2.48 14.58
N ARG A 315 -7.73 -3.32 14.89
CA ARG A 315 -8.58 -4.05 13.92
C ARG A 315 -9.20 -3.18 12.81
N ARG A 316 -9.61 -1.94 13.13
CA ARG A 316 -10.17 -1.00 12.14
C ARG A 316 -9.10 -0.49 11.18
N ARG A 317 -7.89 -0.24 11.68
CA ARG A 317 -6.74 0.15 10.85
C ARG A 317 -6.32 -0.97 9.90
N MET A 318 -6.33 -2.23 10.34
CA MET A 318 -6.08 -3.38 9.45
C MET A 318 -7.15 -3.58 8.37
N ARG A 319 -8.40 -3.12 8.58
CA ARG A 319 -9.40 -3.06 7.49
C ARG A 319 -9.07 -2.02 6.41
N ARG A 320 -8.19 -1.06 6.69
CA ARG A 320 -7.67 -0.05 5.73
C ARG A 320 -6.30 -0.40 5.15
N PHE A 321 -5.71 -1.54 5.49
CA PHE A 321 -4.44 -2.00 4.94
C PHE A 321 -4.51 -2.22 3.42
N ALA A 322 -3.42 -1.91 2.74
CA ALA A 322 -3.05 -2.43 1.44
C ALA A 322 -2.68 -3.92 1.54
N ALA A 323 -2.74 -4.69 0.45
CA ALA A 323 -2.29 -6.08 0.41
C ALA A 323 -0.81 -6.18 0.81
N VAL A 324 0.03 -5.26 0.33
CA VAL A 324 1.44 -5.19 0.74
C VAL A 324 1.66 -4.81 2.21
N ASP A 325 0.68 -4.23 2.91
CA ASP A 325 0.84 -3.94 4.35
C ASP A 325 0.82 -5.23 5.19
N TYR A 326 0.20 -6.31 4.69
CA TYR A 326 0.27 -7.64 5.33
C TYR A 326 1.66 -8.26 5.16
N LEU A 327 2.23 -8.20 3.95
CA LEU A 327 3.63 -8.56 3.65
C LEU A 327 4.58 -7.80 4.59
N LEU A 328 4.52 -6.47 4.57
CA LEU A 328 5.44 -5.61 5.32
C LEU A 328 5.35 -5.81 6.83
N ALA A 329 4.15 -6.06 7.36
CA ALA A 329 3.98 -6.31 8.78
C ALA A 329 4.53 -7.69 9.19
N ALA A 330 4.25 -8.74 8.41
CA ALA A 330 4.74 -10.09 8.66
C ALA A 330 6.28 -10.18 8.52
N ALA A 331 6.83 -9.61 7.44
CA ALA A 331 8.27 -9.49 7.22
C ALA A 331 8.95 -8.69 8.34
N ALA A 332 8.31 -7.64 8.86
CA ALA A 332 8.86 -6.89 10.00
C ALA A 332 8.89 -7.71 11.30
N CYS A 333 7.89 -8.56 11.56
CA CYS A 333 7.90 -9.48 12.70
C CYS A 333 9.00 -10.54 12.55
N GLY A 334 9.05 -11.23 11.40
CA GLY A 334 10.06 -12.26 11.11
C GLY A 334 11.49 -11.71 11.14
N ALA A 335 11.72 -10.53 10.57
CA ALA A 335 13.02 -9.84 10.66
C ALA A 335 13.37 -9.40 12.09
N GLY A 336 12.37 -9.17 12.95
CA GLY A 336 12.59 -8.88 14.37
C GLY A 336 13.06 -10.11 15.14
N PHE A 337 12.36 -11.23 14.93
CA PHE A 337 12.71 -12.53 15.51
C PHE A 337 14.11 -12.97 15.06
N GLN A 338 14.35 -12.98 13.74
CA GLN A 338 15.66 -13.28 13.14
C GLN A 338 16.78 -12.38 13.67
N LEU A 339 16.50 -11.09 13.90
CA LEU A 339 17.48 -10.18 14.48
C LEU A 339 17.82 -10.56 15.93
N ALA A 340 16.83 -10.95 16.74
CA ALA A 340 17.09 -11.40 18.11
C ALA A 340 17.93 -12.69 18.14
N GLU A 341 17.64 -13.64 17.25
CA GLU A 341 18.41 -14.88 17.08
C GLU A 341 19.83 -14.62 16.57
N THR A 342 19.98 -13.81 15.52
CA THR A 342 21.31 -13.49 14.98
C THR A 342 22.15 -12.80 16.06
N VAL A 343 21.60 -11.79 16.74
CA VAL A 343 22.26 -11.09 17.85
C VAL A 343 22.62 -12.05 18.98
N ALA A 344 21.71 -12.95 19.36
CA ALA A 344 21.95 -13.96 20.36
C ALA A 344 23.13 -14.87 20.02
N THR A 345 23.17 -15.45 18.81
CA THR A 345 24.31 -16.26 18.35
C THR A 345 25.61 -15.46 18.31
N VAL A 346 25.59 -14.15 17.95
CA VAL A 346 26.81 -13.31 18.02
C VAL A 346 27.39 -13.25 19.42
N LEU A 347 26.51 -13.15 20.41
CA LEU A 347 26.92 -12.99 21.80
C LEU A 347 27.37 -14.32 22.40
N SER A 348 26.74 -15.45 22.04
CA SER A 348 27.03 -16.77 22.59
C SER A 348 27.89 -17.69 21.69
N ALA A 349 28.56 -17.17 20.66
CA ALA A 349 29.37 -17.98 19.76
C ALA A 349 30.64 -18.54 20.43
N ASP A 350 30.90 -19.82 20.20
CA ASP A 350 32.20 -20.45 20.45
C ASP A 350 33.10 -20.24 19.22
N GLU A 351 34.37 -19.88 19.41
CA GLU A 351 35.32 -19.61 18.31
C GLU A 351 35.60 -20.85 17.42
N THR A 352 35.20 -22.05 17.86
CA THR A 352 35.46 -23.32 17.17
C THR A 352 34.32 -23.83 16.26
N ALA A 353 33.15 -23.19 16.25
CA ALA A 353 31.94 -23.71 15.58
C ALA A 353 31.65 -23.15 14.17
N PHE A 354 31.10 -23.96 13.26
CA PHE A 354 30.68 -23.51 11.93
C PHE A 354 29.31 -22.80 11.93
N HIS A 355 29.25 -21.62 11.32
CA HIS A 355 28.20 -20.63 11.56
C HIS A 355 27.90 -19.78 10.29
N PRO A 356 26.83 -20.09 9.52
CA PRO A 356 26.57 -19.47 8.19
C PRO A 356 25.95 -18.06 8.23
N LEU A 357 26.73 -17.06 7.76
CA LEU A 357 26.46 -15.62 7.86
C LEU A 357 25.20 -15.07 7.14
N PRO A 358 24.62 -13.96 7.64
CA PRO A 358 23.67 -13.13 6.90
C PRO A 358 24.33 -12.39 5.73
N GLN A 359 24.02 -12.85 4.51
CA GLN A 359 24.53 -12.29 3.25
C GLN A 359 24.05 -10.86 3.02
N GLY A 360 25.01 -9.95 2.85
CA GLY A 360 24.80 -8.49 2.83
C GLY A 360 25.04 -7.82 1.47
N GLY A 361 25.15 -6.49 1.46
CA GLY A 361 25.51 -5.67 0.30
C GLY A 361 24.47 -4.64 -0.13
N ALA A 362 24.92 -3.55 -0.75
CA ALA A 362 24.05 -2.44 -1.18
C ALA A 362 23.02 -2.84 -2.24
N PHE A 363 23.42 -3.67 -3.22
CA PHE A 363 22.56 -4.12 -4.32
C PHE A 363 21.92 -5.50 -4.11
N THR A 364 22.25 -6.17 -3.00
CA THR A 364 21.75 -7.51 -2.67
C THR A 364 20.25 -7.46 -2.38
N LEU A 365 19.46 -8.20 -3.17
CA LEU A 365 18.00 -8.26 -3.01
C LEU A 365 17.62 -9.07 -1.77
N PHE A 366 16.91 -8.43 -0.84
CA PHE A 366 16.49 -8.99 0.44
C PHE A 366 17.67 -9.60 1.23
N PRO A 367 18.60 -8.75 1.72
CA PRO A 367 19.80 -9.19 2.45
C PRO A 367 19.45 -9.74 3.83
N GLY A 368 20.37 -10.52 4.41
CA GLY A 368 20.13 -11.28 5.65
C GLY A 368 19.64 -12.71 5.42
N TRP A 369 19.77 -13.24 4.21
CA TRP A 369 19.63 -14.66 3.91
C TRP A 369 20.95 -15.40 4.24
N LEU A 370 20.88 -16.68 4.58
CA LEU A 370 22.02 -17.54 4.94
C LEU A 370 22.29 -18.53 3.81
N GLU A 371 23.53 -19.01 3.68
CA GLU A 371 23.95 -19.96 2.66
C GLU A 371 24.93 -20.98 3.25
N ILE A 372 24.78 -22.25 2.85
CA ILE A 372 25.68 -23.35 3.22
C ILE A 372 26.28 -23.90 1.90
N PRO A 373 27.42 -23.37 1.42
CA PRO A 373 27.91 -23.62 0.08
C PRO A 373 28.21 -25.09 -0.24
N TRP A 374 28.64 -25.87 0.77
CA TRP A 374 28.96 -27.28 0.63
C TRP A 374 27.72 -28.20 0.48
N ALA A 375 26.51 -27.67 0.68
CA ALA A 375 25.24 -28.38 0.50
C ALA A 375 24.34 -27.76 -0.60
N ASP A 376 24.74 -26.64 -1.22
CA ASP A 376 23.88 -25.77 -2.06
C ASP A 376 22.53 -25.38 -1.41
N ILE A 377 22.47 -25.36 -0.07
CA ILE A 377 21.27 -25.00 0.67
C ILE A 377 21.30 -23.52 1.05
N ARG A 378 20.20 -22.82 0.77
CA ARG A 378 19.98 -21.40 1.07
C ARG A 378 18.78 -21.26 1.99
N PHE A 379 18.91 -20.40 3.00
CA PHE A 379 17.81 -20.03 3.87
C PHE A 379 17.53 -18.54 3.73
N SER A 380 16.34 -18.18 3.24
CA SER A 380 16.01 -16.79 2.90
C SER A 380 15.87 -15.84 4.11
N GLY A 381 15.92 -16.36 5.33
CA GLY A 381 15.68 -15.62 6.57
C GLY A 381 14.19 -15.50 6.89
N HIS A 382 13.83 -15.51 8.18
CA HIS A 382 12.43 -15.36 8.63
C HIS A 382 11.80 -14.05 8.14
N ALA A 383 12.61 -13.01 7.90
CA ALA A 383 12.18 -11.79 7.23
C ALA A 383 11.49 -12.04 5.86
N VAL A 384 11.99 -13.00 5.08
CA VAL A 384 11.48 -13.36 3.76
C VAL A 384 10.38 -14.43 3.86
N THR A 385 10.59 -15.50 4.64
CA THR A 385 9.63 -16.62 4.73
C THR A 385 8.31 -16.18 5.38
N THR A 386 8.37 -15.53 6.55
CA THR A 386 7.19 -14.92 7.21
C THR A 386 6.59 -13.81 6.33
N GLY A 387 7.44 -13.08 5.59
CA GLY A 387 7.01 -12.09 4.58
C GLY A 387 6.17 -12.67 3.44
N LEU A 388 6.52 -13.85 2.92
CA LEU A 388 5.83 -14.56 1.83
C LEU A 388 4.43 -15.01 2.25
N VAL A 389 4.30 -15.53 3.48
CA VAL A 389 3.01 -15.84 4.11
C VAL A 389 2.19 -14.56 4.30
N GLY A 390 2.82 -13.45 4.70
CA GLY A 390 2.17 -12.14 4.78
C GLY A 390 1.68 -11.62 3.41
N ALA A 391 2.43 -11.83 2.33
CA ALA A 391 2.08 -11.40 0.98
C ALA A 391 0.85 -12.13 0.44
N THR A 392 0.86 -13.46 0.55
CA THR A 392 -0.25 -14.32 0.14
C THR A 392 -1.50 -14.08 1.00
N LEU A 393 -1.34 -13.85 2.31
CA LEU A 393 -2.43 -13.43 3.19
C LEU A 393 -3.02 -12.07 2.79
N GLY A 394 -2.17 -11.09 2.45
CA GLY A 394 -2.62 -9.79 1.94
C GLY A 394 -3.45 -9.90 0.66
N ILE A 395 -2.98 -10.70 -0.30
CA ILE A 395 -3.68 -10.98 -1.55
C ILE A 395 -5.01 -11.70 -1.29
N ALA A 396 -5.06 -12.70 -0.42
CA ALA A 396 -6.30 -13.37 -0.05
C ALA A 396 -7.29 -12.44 0.68
N VAL A 397 -6.80 -11.60 1.58
CA VAL A 397 -7.66 -10.72 2.39
C VAL A 397 -8.22 -9.53 1.61
N VAL A 398 -7.47 -8.98 0.64
CA VAL A 398 -7.89 -7.86 -0.19
C VAL A 398 -8.57 -8.33 -1.49
N GLY A 399 -7.97 -9.31 -2.18
CA GLY A 399 -8.36 -9.74 -3.53
C GLY A 399 -9.55 -10.68 -3.62
N ARG A 400 -9.97 -11.35 -2.53
CA ARG A 400 -11.04 -12.38 -2.58
C ARG A 400 -12.40 -11.90 -3.08
N ARG A 401 -12.69 -10.59 -3.00
CA ARG A 401 -13.91 -9.99 -3.56
C ARG A 401 -13.83 -9.71 -5.07
N LEU A 402 -12.62 -9.71 -5.66
CA LEU A 402 -12.39 -9.52 -7.11
C LEU A 402 -12.10 -10.84 -7.84
N TYR A 403 -11.44 -11.79 -7.18
CA TYR A 403 -10.94 -13.03 -7.78
C TYR A 403 -11.47 -14.31 -7.10
N GLY A 404 -12.41 -14.16 -6.16
CA GLY A 404 -13.06 -15.26 -5.45
C GLY A 404 -12.28 -15.83 -4.26
N ALA A 405 -12.93 -16.71 -3.50
CA ALA A 405 -12.40 -17.27 -2.26
C ALA A 405 -11.17 -18.17 -2.43
N LYS A 406 -10.89 -18.68 -3.64
CA LYS A 406 -9.76 -19.59 -3.92
C LYS A 406 -8.39 -19.03 -3.54
N LEU A 407 -8.23 -17.71 -3.45
CA LEU A 407 -7.00 -17.07 -2.97
C LEU A 407 -6.61 -17.48 -1.54
N TRP A 408 -7.56 -17.98 -0.72
CA TRP A 408 -7.26 -18.52 0.61
C TRP A 408 -6.43 -19.82 0.60
N LEU A 409 -6.19 -20.43 -0.56
CA LEU A 409 -5.22 -21.53 -0.70
C LEU A 409 -3.76 -21.03 -0.68
N LEU A 410 -3.51 -19.75 -0.98
CA LEU A 410 -2.14 -19.22 -1.07
C LEU A 410 -1.43 -19.13 0.30
N PRO A 411 -2.05 -18.67 1.40
CA PRO A 411 -1.39 -18.61 2.72
C PRO A 411 -0.90 -19.96 3.28
N PRO A 412 -1.68 -21.06 3.29
CA PRO A 412 -1.19 -22.34 3.79
C PRO A 412 -0.11 -22.94 2.89
N LEU A 413 -0.16 -22.73 1.57
CA LEU A 413 0.93 -23.15 0.67
C LEU A 413 2.22 -22.37 0.93
N ALA A 414 2.12 -21.05 1.15
CA ALA A 414 3.27 -20.22 1.54
C ALA A 414 3.84 -20.62 2.91
N LEU A 415 2.98 -21.00 3.87
CA LEU A 415 3.41 -21.46 5.19
C LEU A 415 4.10 -22.83 5.11
N GLY A 416 3.60 -23.74 4.26
CA GLY A 416 4.26 -25.00 3.95
C GLY A 416 5.64 -24.80 3.32
N ALA A 417 5.79 -23.87 2.38
CA ALA A 417 7.09 -23.52 1.79
C ALA A 417 8.05 -22.90 2.82
N ALA A 418 7.57 -21.96 3.64
CA ALA A 418 8.34 -21.36 4.73
C ALA A 418 8.85 -22.39 5.74
N ALA A 419 7.96 -23.28 6.19
CA ALA A 419 8.30 -24.36 7.11
C ALA A 419 9.25 -25.39 6.48
N LEU A 420 9.08 -25.73 5.19
CA LEU A 420 9.97 -26.65 4.47
C LEU A 420 11.41 -26.11 4.37
N GLU A 421 11.56 -24.84 3.99
CA GLU A 421 12.86 -24.18 3.85
C GLU A 421 13.57 -24.04 5.20
N HIS A 422 12.83 -23.64 6.24
CA HIS A 422 13.35 -23.54 7.60
C HIS A 422 13.71 -24.92 8.19
N LEU A 423 12.82 -25.92 8.02
CA LEU A 423 13.05 -27.29 8.52
C LEU A 423 14.27 -27.94 7.85
N THR A 424 14.43 -27.78 6.54
CA THR A 424 15.56 -28.40 5.81
C THR A 424 16.89 -27.75 6.16
N PHE A 425 16.90 -26.43 6.39
CA PHE A 425 18.09 -25.70 6.87
C PHE A 425 18.48 -26.12 8.30
N ASN A 426 17.50 -26.19 9.21
CA ASN A 426 17.74 -26.56 10.61
C ASN A 426 18.10 -28.05 10.76
N ALA A 427 17.50 -28.94 9.97
CA ALA A 427 17.88 -30.36 9.89
C ALA A 427 19.37 -30.50 9.57
N LEU A 428 19.86 -29.80 8.54
CA LEU A 428 21.27 -29.84 8.15
C LEU A 428 22.19 -29.31 9.27
N LEU A 429 21.83 -28.21 9.93
CA LEU A 429 22.60 -27.68 11.08
C LEU A 429 22.57 -28.60 12.30
N ALA A 430 21.53 -29.41 12.47
CA ALA A 430 21.41 -30.44 13.50
C ALA A 430 22.07 -31.78 13.14
N GLY A 431 22.69 -31.91 11.96
CA GLY A 431 23.27 -33.16 11.48
C GLY A 431 22.23 -34.22 11.08
N LEU A 432 21.02 -33.81 10.73
CA LEU A 432 19.89 -34.68 10.35
C LEU A 432 19.64 -34.65 8.85
N GLU A 433 19.55 -35.84 8.24
CA GLU A 433 19.20 -35.99 6.83
C GLU A 433 17.68 -35.78 6.61
N PRO A 434 17.26 -34.91 5.67
CA PRO A 434 15.86 -34.74 5.31
C PRO A 434 15.32 -35.97 4.57
N THR A 435 14.03 -36.30 4.76
CA THR A 435 13.42 -37.41 4.03
C THR A 435 13.50 -37.21 2.51
N ALA A 436 13.53 -38.28 1.72
CA ALA A 436 13.58 -38.20 0.26
C ALA A 436 12.42 -37.36 -0.33
N LEU A 437 11.24 -37.35 0.31
CA LEU A 437 10.13 -36.48 -0.08
C LEU A 437 10.43 -35.01 0.26
N THR A 438 10.92 -34.73 1.47
CA THR A 438 11.34 -33.39 1.91
C THR A 438 12.38 -32.80 0.97
N ALA A 439 13.46 -33.55 0.68
CA ALA A 439 14.53 -33.16 -0.23
C ALA A 439 14.01 -32.93 -1.66
N THR A 440 13.21 -33.85 -2.19
CA THR A 440 12.63 -33.72 -3.55
C THR A 440 11.75 -32.48 -3.67
N VAL A 441 10.89 -32.20 -2.69
CA VAL A 441 10.02 -31.02 -2.73
C VAL A 441 10.83 -29.75 -2.53
N PHE A 442 11.88 -29.75 -1.70
CA PHE A 442 12.75 -28.58 -1.51
C PHE A 442 13.60 -28.26 -2.74
N ALA A 443 14.04 -29.28 -3.49
CA ALA A 443 14.71 -29.11 -4.77
C ALA A 443 13.81 -28.41 -5.83
N LEU A 444 12.48 -28.59 -5.78
CA LEU A 444 11.53 -27.85 -6.63
C LEU A 444 11.48 -26.34 -6.31
N TYR A 445 11.92 -25.93 -5.11
CA TYR A 445 12.14 -24.52 -4.74
C TYR A 445 13.60 -24.07 -4.96
N GLY A 446 14.42 -24.87 -5.65
CA GLY A 446 15.83 -24.59 -5.90
C GLY A 446 16.65 -24.47 -4.61
N ASN A 447 16.44 -25.40 -3.66
CA ASN A 447 17.13 -25.43 -2.37
C ASN A 447 17.01 -24.09 -1.59
N GLY A 448 15.81 -23.49 -1.63
CA GLY A 448 15.49 -22.19 -1.02
C GLY A 448 15.75 -20.97 -1.90
N ALA A 449 16.47 -21.11 -3.03
CA ALA A 449 16.77 -19.99 -3.93
C ALA A 449 15.51 -19.31 -4.50
N ALA A 450 14.42 -20.05 -4.71
CA ALA A 450 13.18 -19.50 -5.29
C ALA A 450 12.40 -18.57 -4.35
N THR A 451 12.51 -18.71 -3.02
CA THR A 451 11.60 -18.05 -2.06
C THR A 451 11.70 -16.52 -2.09
N ARG A 452 12.90 -15.95 -2.26
CA ARG A 452 13.09 -14.50 -2.46
C ARG A 452 12.41 -13.98 -3.73
N TRP A 453 12.41 -14.77 -4.80
CA TRP A 453 11.73 -14.43 -6.06
C TRP A 453 10.22 -14.60 -5.98
N LEU A 454 9.73 -15.62 -5.26
CA LEU A 454 8.30 -15.79 -4.94
C LEU A 454 7.79 -14.61 -4.10
N LEU A 455 8.55 -14.15 -3.10
CA LEU A 455 8.22 -12.95 -2.34
C LEU A 455 8.13 -11.71 -3.25
N LEU A 456 9.09 -11.52 -4.16
CA LEU A 456 9.06 -10.41 -5.12
C LEU A 456 7.83 -10.48 -6.05
N LEU A 457 7.50 -11.68 -6.56
CA LEU A 457 6.32 -11.91 -7.40
C LEU A 457 5.02 -11.56 -6.65
N PHE A 458 4.82 -12.06 -5.43
CA PHE A 458 3.64 -11.74 -4.64
C PHE A 458 3.62 -10.27 -4.16
N LEU A 459 4.78 -9.63 -3.96
CA LEU A 459 4.87 -8.19 -3.72
C LEU A 459 4.33 -7.41 -4.94
N VAL A 460 4.78 -7.73 -6.15
CA VAL A 460 4.29 -7.10 -7.39
C VAL A 460 2.79 -7.32 -7.57
N CYS A 461 2.30 -8.56 -7.40
CA CYS A 461 0.87 -8.88 -7.44
C CYS A 461 0.06 -8.08 -6.39
N GLY A 462 0.61 -7.90 -5.18
CA GLY A 462 0.04 -7.04 -4.14
C GLY A 462 -0.05 -5.58 -4.56
N VAL A 463 1.03 -5.01 -5.09
CA VAL A 463 1.06 -3.62 -5.60
C VAL A 463 0.04 -3.39 -6.72
N LEU A 464 -0.06 -4.31 -7.68
CA LEU A 464 -1.03 -4.23 -8.78
C LEU A 464 -2.49 -4.31 -8.28
N LEU A 465 -2.76 -5.24 -7.36
CA LEU A 465 -4.06 -5.36 -6.68
C LEU A 465 -4.40 -4.08 -5.91
N ASP A 466 -3.45 -3.50 -5.19
CA ASP A 466 -3.68 -2.27 -4.41
C ASP A 466 -4.01 -1.07 -5.28
N TYR A 467 -3.26 -0.82 -6.36
CA TYR A 467 -3.59 0.29 -7.26
C TYR A 467 -4.94 0.06 -7.95
N ARG A 468 -5.30 -1.19 -8.33
CA ARG A 468 -6.66 -1.51 -8.80
C ARG A 468 -7.71 -1.19 -7.74
N MET A 469 -7.48 -1.57 -6.48
CA MET A 469 -8.42 -1.29 -5.37
C MET A 469 -8.57 0.21 -5.10
N GLN A 470 -7.47 0.98 -5.14
CA GLN A 470 -7.51 2.43 -4.96
C GLN A 470 -8.29 3.15 -6.06
N ARG A 471 -8.24 2.69 -7.32
CA ARG A 471 -9.05 3.26 -8.41
C ARG A 471 -10.56 3.14 -8.14
N LEU A 472 -11.03 2.05 -7.53
CA LEU A 472 -12.45 1.88 -7.17
C LEU A 472 -12.94 2.83 -6.06
N ALA A 473 -12.05 3.64 -5.46
CA ALA A 473 -12.37 4.69 -4.49
C ALA A 473 -12.13 6.11 -5.03
N ALA A 474 -11.87 6.29 -6.34
CA ALA A 474 -11.55 7.60 -6.92
C ALA A 474 -12.60 8.68 -6.62
N HIS A 475 -13.88 8.29 -6.55
CA HIS A 475 -15.02 9.16 -6.21
C HIS A 475 -15.06 9.64 -4.75
N THR A 476 -14.10 9.26 -3.90
CA THR A 476 -13.92 9.83 -2.56
C THR A 476 -12.53 10.42 -2.33
N THR A 477 -11.52 10.02 -3.13
CA THR A 477 -10.14 10.48 -2.97
C THR A 477 -9.88 11.76 -3.78
N PRO A 478 -9.37 12.85 -3.18
CA PRO A 478 -8.98 14.02 -3.96
C PRO A 478 -7.90 13.66 -5.01
N PRO A 479 -7.84 14.35 -6.16
CA PRO A 479 -6.84 14.10 -7.20
C PRO A 479 -5.42 14.37 -6.70
N LEU A 480 -4.43 13.88 -7.45
CA LEU A 480 -3.03 14.26 -7.26
C LEU A 480 -2.72 15.53 -8.08
N PRO A 481 -1.75 16.36 -7.66
CA PRO A 481 -1.31 17.52 -8.43
C PRO A 481 -0.94 17.20 -9.88
N GLY A 482 -1.50 17.95 -10.84
CA GLY A 482 -1.25 17.79 -12.28
C GLY A 482 -1.81 16.49 -12.87
N LYS A 483 -1.78 16.37 -14.21
CA LYS A 483 -2.33 15.19 -14.89
C LYS A 483 -1.40 13.97 -14.79
N ALA A 484 -1.99 12.78 -14.72
CA ALA A 484 -1.25 11.52 -14.64
C ALA A 484 -0.37 11.30 -15.90
N PRO A 485 0.88 10.85 -15.74
CA PRO A 485 1.73 10.43 -16.86
C PRO A 485 1.15 9.15 -17.49
N LEU A 486 1.57 8.84 -18.71
CA LEU A 486 1.11 7.67 -19.48
C LEU A 486 -0.40 7.60 -19.77
N ARG A 487 -1.23 8.64 -19.49
CA ARG A 487 -2.69 8.61 -19.74
C ARG A 487 -3.07 8.17 -21.16
N ARG A 488 -2.31 8.57 -22.19
CA ARG A 488 -2.52 8.11 -23.58
C ARG A 488 -2.32 6.59 -23.73
N LEU A 489 -1.33 6.01 -23.06
CA LEU A 489 -1.06 4.57 -23.07
C LEU A 489 -2.13 3.81 -22.25
N ALA A 490 -2.61 4.40 -21.15
CA ALA A 490 -3.71 3.84 -20.36
C ALA A 490 -5.01 3.78 -21.20
N ALA A 491 -5.35 4.88 -21.88
CA ALA A 491 -6.45 4.93 -22.83
C ALA A 491 -6.30 3.90 -23.97
N GLN A 492 -5.12 3.82 -24.61
CA GLN A 492 -4.86 2.82 -25.66
C GLN A 492 -4.96 1.37 -25.15
N ALA A 493 -4.50 1.09 -23.93
CA ALA A 493 -4.65 -0.23 -23.32
C ALA A 493 -6.12 -0.54 -23.02
N TYR A 494 -6.89 0.45 -22.54
CA TYR A 494 -8.31 0.30 -22.24
C TYR A 494 -9.15 0.09 -23.49
N GLY A 495 -8.98 0.93 -24.52
CA GLY A 495 -9.68 0.78 -25.81
C GLY A 495 -9.42 -0.56 -26.48
N ARG A 496 -8.17 -1.05 -26.46
CA ARG A 496 -7.84 -2.42 -26.89
C ARG A 496 -8.55 -3.48 -26.06
N ALA A 497 -8.63 -3.31 -24.74
CA ALA A 497 -9.34 -4.24 -23.87
C ALA A 497 -10.85 -4.26 -24.12
N VAL A 498 -11.47 -3.11 -24.40
CA VAL A 498 -12.88 -3.01 -24.84
C VAL A 498 -13.07 -3.78 -26.14
N TRP A 499 -12.23 -3.52 -27.15
CA TRP A 499 -12.29 -4.20 -28.45
C TRP A 499 -12.14 -5.74 -28.32
N TYR A 500 -11.11 -6.21 -27.60
CA TYR A 500 -10.92 -7.65 -27.33
C TYR A 500 -12.09 -8.26 -26.54
N ARG A 501 -12.84 -7.48 -25.77
CA ARG A 501 -14.01 -7.93 -25.01
C ARG A 501 -15.31 -7.93 -25.83
N SER A 502 -15.50 -6.99 -26.76
CA SER A 502 -16.64 -6.97 -27.68
C SER A 502 -16.51 -8.05 -28.77
N HIS A 503 -15.29 -8.37 -29.18
CA HIS A 503 -14.98 -9.36 -30.22
C HIS A 503 -14.72 -10.79 -29.67
N LEU A 504 -14.99 -11.04 -28.39
CA LEU A 504 -14.78 -12.35 -27.74
C LEU A 504 -15.99 -13.27 -27.98
N PRO A 505 -15.85 -14.43 -28.66
CA PRO A 505 -16.99 -15.29 -29.01
C PRO A 505 -17.83 -15.72 -27.79
N GLY A 506 -19.15 -15.75 -27.96
CA GLY A 506 -20.09 -16.03 -26.86
C GLY A 506 -20.14 -17.51 -26.45
N ASP A 507 -19.79 -18.40 -27.38
CA ASP A 507 -19.76 -19.86 -27.32
C ASP A 507 -18.44 -20.43 -26.76
N ILE A 508 -17.39 -19.61 -26.63
CA ILE A 508 -16.08 -20.06 -26.15
C ILE A 508 -16.16 -20.62 -24.72
N ALA A 509 -15.56 -21.80 -24.51
CA ALA A 509 -15.71 -22.54 -23.26
C ALA A 509 -15.30 -21.71 -22.01
N PRO A 510 -16.01 -21.83 -20.87
CA PRO A 510 -15.91 -20.86 -19.76
C PRO A 510 -14.52 -20.63 -19.17
N LEU A 511 -13.64 -21.63 -19.23
CA LEU A 511 -12.24 -21.49 -18.78
C LEU A 511 -11.44 -20.60 -19.72
N PHE A 512 -11.47 -20.87 -21.03
CA PHE A 512 -10.80 -20.04 -22.03
C PHE A 512 -11.39 -18.62 -22.07
N ARG A 513 -12.70 -18.47 -21.91
CA ARG A 513 -13.34 -17.14 -21.79
C ARG A 513 -12.75 -16.34 -20.61
N ARG A 514 -12.61 -16.96 -19.43
CA ARG A 514 -12.01 -16.32 -18.25
C ARG A 514 -10.53 -15.97 -18.45
N ILE A 515 -9.77 -16.85 -19.12
CA ILE A 515 -8.35 -16.61 -19.44
C ILE A 515 -8.22 -15.44 -20.41
N ALA A 516 -9.00 -15.40 -21.50
CA ALA A 516 -8.98 -14.31 -22.47
C ALA A 516 -9.40 -12.96 -21.86
N LEU A 517 -10.44 -12.93 -21.02
CA LEU A 517 -10.86 -11.73 -20.29
C LEU A 517 -9.78 -11.24 -19.30
N ALA A 518 -9.04 -12.16 -18.66
CA ALA A 518 -7.91 -11.80 -17.81
C ALA A 518 -6.74 -11.23 -18.62
N TRP A 519 -6.41 -11.83 -19.77
CA TRP A 519 -5.38 -11.34 -20.69
C TRP A 519 -5.70 -9.95 -21.25
N ALA A 520 -6.93 -9.70 -21.71
CA ALA A 520 -7.35 -8.38 -22.18
C ALA A 520 -7.20 -7.30 -21.09
N ARG A 521 -7.43 -7.67 -19.82
CA ARG A 521 -7.36 -6.75 -18.67
C ARG A 521 -5.97 -6.57 -18.08
N LEU A 522 -5.03 -7.48 -18.33
CA LEU A 522 -3.69 -7.43 -17.76
C LEU A 522 -2.90 -6.18 -18.20
N PRO A 523 -2.82 -5.82 -19.50
CA PRO A 523 -2.17 -4.57 -19.94
C PRO A 523 -2.77 -3.32 -19.31
N VAL A 524 -4.10 -3.25 -19.20
CA VAL A 524 -4.82 -2.14 -18.53
C VAL A 524 -4.35 -2.03 -17.07
N THR A 525 -4.38 -3.14 -16.35
CA THR A 525 -4.01 -3.18 -14.91
C THR A 525 -2.55 -2.77 -14.69
N LEU A 526 -1.64 -3.22 -15.57
CA LEU A 526 -0.21 -2.87 -15.53
C LEU A 526 0.02 -1.39 -15.84
N VAL A 527 -0.56 -0.87 -16.94
CA VAL A 527 -0.34 0.52 -17.36
C VAL A 527 -0.99 1.52 -16.40
N GLU A 528 -2.21 1.26 -15.91
CA GLU A 528 -2.84 2.10 -14.88
C GLU A 528 -2.04 2.12 -13.56
N ALA A 529 -1.45 0.98 -13.16
CA ALA A 529 -0.59 0.92 -11.99
C ALA A 529 0.74 1.67 -12.21
N ALA A 530 1.38 1.50 -13.37
CA ALA A 530 2.60 2.23 -13.73
C ALA A 530 2.36 3.75 -13.80
N ALA A 531 1.25 4.18 -14.40
CA ALA A 531 0.81 5.58 -14.43
C ALA A 531 0.63 6.14 -13.01
N ALA A 532 -0.04 5.42 -12.12
CA ALA A 532 -0.24 5.84 -10.72
C ALA A 532 1.08 5.91 -9.93
N ILE A 533 1.95 4.88 -10.03
CA ILE A 533 3.27 4.85 -9.39
C ILE A 533 4.11 6.04 -9.86
N LEU A 534 4.13 6.28 -11.18
CA LEU A 534 4.91 7.37 -11.78
C LEU A 534 4.33 8.74 -11.41
N HIS A 535 3.00 8.91 -11.34
CA HIS A 535 2.39 10.16 -10.85
C HIS A 535 2.78 10.46 -9.41
N GLU A 536 2.66 9.47 -8.52
CA GLU A 536 3.09 9.61 -7.11
C GLU A 536 4.59 9.88 -6.99
N TYR A 537 5.42 9.29 -7.86
CA TYR A 537 6.86 9.57 -7.93
C TYR A 537 7.13 11.00 -8.43
N THR A 538 6.45 11.47 -9.48
CA THR A 538 6.58 12.85 -9.98
C THR A 538 6.15 13.88 -8.94
N VAL A 539 5.08 13.62 -8.17
CA VAL A 539 4.66 14.46 -7.04
C VAL A 539 5.74 14.48 -5.95
N GLN A 540 6.38 13.34 -5.65
CA GLN A 540 7.51 13.29 -4.71
C GLN A 540 8.74 14.04 -5.23
N LEU A 541 9.10 13.89 -6.51
CA LEU A 541 10.25 14.53 -7.13
C LEU A 541 10.07 16.07 -7.24
N ALA A 542 8.88 16.51 -7.61
CA ALA A 542 8.51 17.94 -7.60
C ALA A 542 8.44 18.52 -6.18
N ALA A 543 8.05 17.71 -5.18
CA ALA A 543 8.11 18.13 -3.77
C ALA A 543 9.56 18.16 -3.24
N ALA A 544 10.43 17.26 -3.70
CA ALA A 544 11.85 17.24 -3.36
C ALA A 544 12.59 18.49 -3.88
N SER A 545 12.31 18.95 -5.11
CA SER A 545 12.87 20.21 -5.64
C SER A 545 12.37 21.48 -4.94
N ARG A 546 11.40 21.35 -4.02
CA ARG A 546 10.94 22.41 -3.08
C ARG A 546 11.38 22.16 -1.63
N GLY A 547 12.24 21.17 -1.40
CA GLY A 547 12.91 20.91 -0.14
C GLY A 547 12.15 20.02 0.86
N PRO A 548 12.75 19.75 2.03
CA PRO A 548 12.28 18.73 2.97
C PRO A 548 10.86 18.98 3.48
N THR A 549 10.45 20.25 3.61
CA THR A 549 9.12 20.67 4.09
C THR A 549 7.99 20.35 3.12
N ALA A 550 8.27 20.32 1.81
CA ALA A 550 7.30 19.91 0.80
C ALA A 550 7.28 18.38 0.65
N LEU A 551 8.46 17.75 0.55
CA LEU A 551 8.60 16.29 0.45
C LEU A 551 7.98 15.54 1.64
N CYS A 552 8.21 16.01 2.87
CA CYS A 552 7.59 15.43 4.07
C CYS A 552 6.08 15.66 4.14
N THR A 553 5.52 16.64 3.41
CA THR A 553 4.06 16.74 3.23
C THR A 553 3.58 15.74 2.18
N ALA A 554 4.23 15.65 1.01
CA ALA A 554 3.89 14.69 -0.04
C ALA A 554 3.82 13.24 0.50
N TRP A 555 4.84 12.78 1.23
CA TRP A 555 4.83 11.45 1.85
C TRP A 555 3.71 11.22 2.87
N ARG A 556 3.20 12.27 3.52
CA ARG A 556 2.05 12.18 4.44
C ARG A 556 0.73 12.13 3.68
N VAL A 557 0.55 13.02 2.70
CA VAL A 557 -0.65 13.12 1.86
C VAL A 557 -0.84 11.82 1.08
N LEU A 558 0.18 11.34 0.36
CA LEU A 558 0.10 10.09 -0.41
C LEU A 558 -0.27 8.90 0.46
N ARG A 559 0.38 8.72 1.62
CA ARG A 559 0.07 7.61 2.53
C ARG A 559 -1.35 7.69 3.10
N ARG A 560 -1.84 8.89 3.43
CA ARG A 560 -3.22 9.12 3.90
C ARG A 560 -4.26 8.92 2.79
N ARG A 561 -3.96 9.35 1.56
CA ARG A 561 -4.80 9.12 0.38
C ARG A 561 -5.00 7.64 0.13
N ARG A 562 -3.95 6.83 0.23
CA ARG A 562 -4.02 5.36 0.12
C ARG A 562 -4.77 4.71 1.29
N GLU A 563 -4.57 5.17 2.53
CA GLU A 563 -5.31 4.66 3.70
C GLU A 563 -6.83 4.97 3.60
N HIS A 564 -7.18 6.16 3.10
CA HIS A 564 -8.57 6.51 2.78
C HIS A 564 -9.12 5.62 1.65
N ALA A 565 -8.39 5.55 0.52
CA ALA A 565 -8.79 4.78 -0.67
C ALA A 565 -9.00 3.29 -0.35
N MET A 566 -8.05 2.63 0.32
CA MET A 566 -8.17 1.24 0.74
C MET A 566 -9.28 1.05 1.79
N GLY A 567 -9.52 2.05 2.64
CA GLY A 567 -10.66 2.06 3.57
C GLY A 567 -12.01 1.99 2.84
N VAL A 568 -12.26 2.91 1.91
CA VAL A 568 -13.49 2.95 1.10
C VAL A 568 -13.60 1.71 0.19
N ALA A 569 -12.52 1.36 -0.52
CA ALA A 569 -12.48 0.22 -1.42
C ALA A 569 -12.79 -1.11 -0.70
N ARG A 570 -12.30 -1.30 0.53
CA ARG A 570 -12.54 -2.52 1.33
C ARG A 570 -13.84 -2.46 2.16
N ALA A 571 -14.38 -1.27 2.44
CA ALA A 571 -15.66 -1.11 3.14
C ALA A 571 -16.82 -1.73 2.35
N ALA A 572 -16.91 -1.44 1.04
CA ALA A 572 -18.00 -1.87 0.14
C ALA A 572 -19.39 -1.56 0.74
N GLY A 573 -19.78 -0.28 0.69
CA GLY A 573 -21.04 0.23 1.24
C GLY A 573 -21.11 0.30 2.78
N GLN A 574 -20.35 -0.51 3.51
CA GLN A 574 -20.45 -0.55 4.97
C GLN A 574 -19.97 0.75 5.64
N PRO A 575 -20.69 1.26 6.67
CA PRO A 575 -20.29 2.46 7.40
C PRO A 575 -18.99 2.22 8.16
N THR A 576 -17.93 2.88 7.73
CA THR A 576 -16.58 2.74 8.30
C THR A 576 -16.02 4.10 8.70
N ARG A 577 -15.17 4.11 9.73
CA ARG A 577 -14.44 5.31 10.14
C ARG A 577 -13.23 5.52 9.21
N VAL A 578 -13.51 6.00 8.02
CA VAL A 578 -12.49 6.43 7.04
C VAL A 578 -11.88 7.75 7.53
N PRO A 579 -10.59 8.04 7.26
CA PRO A 579 -10.04 9.39 7.40
C PRO A 579 -10.88 10.41 6.62
N ASP A 580 -11.16 11.53 7.26
CA ASP A 580 -12.00 12.63 6.74
C ASP A 580 -11.52 13.10 5.34
N ARG A 581 -12.45 13.17 4.37
CA ARG A 581 -12.14 13.58 2.99
C ARG A 581 -11.67 15.03 2.95
N ASP A 582 -12.33 15.92 3.66
CA ASP A 582 -12.15 17.35 3.45
C ASP A 582 -10.90 17.84 4.19
N LYS A 583 -10.56 17.18 5.31
CA LYS A 583 -9.22 17.27 5.91
C LYS A 583 -8.12 16.76 4.98
N LEU A 584 -8.38 15.72 4.17
CA LEU A 584 -7.41 15.21 3.19
C LEU A 584 -7.29 16.12 1.96
N ALA A 585 -8.40 16.72 1.50
CA ALA A 585 -8.40 17.74 0.44
C ALA A 585 -7.59 18.97 0.85
N ALA A 586 -7.86 19.54 2.03
CA ALA A 586 -7.07 20.66 2.56
C ALA A 586 -5.58 20.34 2.74
N GLU A 587 -5.22 19.08 3.08
CA GLU A 587 -3.82 18.63 3.11
C GLU A 587 -3.20 18.49 1.70
N ALA A 588 -4.00 18.26 0.65
CA ALA A 588 -3.58 18.23 -0.75
C ALA A 588 -3.48 19.65 -1.37
N ASP A 589 -4.40 20.56 -1.05
CA ASP A 589 -4.32 21.97 -1.45
C ASP A 589 -3.11 22.65 -0.81
N GLY A 590 -2.86 22.36 0.48
CA GLY A 590 -1.65 22.73 1.19
C GLY A 590 -0.35 22.15 0.59
N LEU A 591 -0.44 21.13 -0.27
CA LEU A 591 0.67 20.63 -1.09
C LEU A 591 0.77 21.37 -2.45
N LEU A 592 -0.35 21.66 -3.13
CA LEU A 592 -0.38 22.47 -4.36
C LEU A 592 0.27 23.85 -4.17
N VAL A 593 -0.03 24.51 -3.05
CA VAL A 593 0.60 25.79 -2.68
C VAL A 593 2.12 25.63 -2.49
N ARG A 594 2.57 24.58 -1.78
CA ARG A 594 4.01 24.31 -1.55
C ARG A 594 4.76 23.95 -2.84
N LEU A 595 4.08 23.32 -3.80
CA LEU A 595 4.60 23.04 -5.13
C LEU A 595 4.63 24.30 -6.04
N GLY A 596 4.16 25.46 -5.58
CA GLY A 596 4.07 26.68 -6.40
C GLY A 596 3.29 26.45 -7.69
N LEU A 597 2.25 25.62 -7.61
CA LEU A 597 1.25 25.44 -8.66
C LEU A 597 0.09 26.43 -8.47
N ALA A 598 -0.09 26.96 -7.26
CA ALA A 598 -0.75 28.23 -7.00
C ALA A 598 0.14 29.43 -7.41
N THR A 599 -0.47 30.61 -7.57
CA THR A 599 0.20 31.86 -7.99
C THR A 599 1.22 32.37 -6.96
N PRO A 600 2.28 33.09 -7.39
CA PRO A 600 3.55 33.07 -6.64
C PRO A 600 3.89 34.36 -5.88
N ALA A 601 4.51 34.21 -4.70
CA ALA A 601 5.23 35.28 -4.02
C ALA A 601 6.56 34.76 -3.40
N ALA A 602 7.69 35.36 -3.82
CA ALA A 602 9.05 35.30 -3.27
C ALA A 602 9.76 33.93 -3.04
N LEU A 603 10.90 33.74 -3.73
CA LEU A 603 11.90 32.68 -3.48
C LEU A 603 13.17 33.23 -2.77
N ALA A 604 13.98 32.35 -2.15
CA ALA A 604 15.47 32.37 -2.03
C ALA A 604 15.97 31.39 -0.93
N VAL A 605 17.10 30.66 -1.02
CA VAL A 605 18.11 30.42 -2.09
C VAL A 605 18.86 29.08 -1.81
N CYS A 606 19.77 28.67 -2.71
CA CYS A 606 20.67 27.48 -2.80
C CYS A 606 21.70 27.31 -1.64
N ALA A 607 22.58 26.28 -1.53
CA ALA A 607 22.65 24.84 -1.96
C ALA A 607 23.99 24.19 -1.43
N ALA A 608 24.39 23.01 -1.96
CA ALA A 608 25.68 22.28 -1.80
C ALA A 608 25.89 21.49 -0.47
N ALA A 609 26.60 20.35 -0.37
CA ALA A 609 27.27 19.46 -1.37
C ALA A 609 27.23 17.95 -0.94
N ALA A 610 27.86 17.03 -1.70
CA ALA A 610 28.00 15.57 -1.45
C ALA A 610 29.45 15.21 -0.99
N ALA A 611 29.91 13.96 -0.76
CA ALA A 611 29.33 12.60 -0.85
C ALA A 611 29.64 11.79 0.46
N VAL A 612 30.11 10.53 0.61
CA VAL A 612 30.63 9.37 -0.20
C VAL A 612 30.17 8.05 0.52
N VAL A 613 30.36 6.85 -0.04
CA VAL A 613 30.12 5.53 0.63
C VAL A 613 31.16 4.47 0.23
N ASP A 614 31.85 3.86 1.21
CA ASP A 614 32.23 2.43 1.39
C ASP A 614 33.15 2.31 2.64
N SER A 615 33.52 1.16 3.23
CA SER A 615 33.20 -0.28 3.05
C SER A 615 33.31 -1.02 4.40
N LEU A 616 32.78 -2.24 4.53
CA LEU A 616 33.01 -3.16 5.68
C LEU A 616 32.92 -4.64 5.23
N ASP A 617 33.72 -5.50 5.88
CA ASP A 617 33.88 -6.93 5.58
C ASP A 617 33.51 -7.79 6.82
N PRO A 618 32.61 -8.81 6.74
CA PRO A 618 32.05 -9.49 7.92
C PRO A 618 32.43 -10.98 8.09
N GLY A 619 32.73 -11.37 9.33
CA GLY A 619 32.81 -12.77 9.81
C GLY A 619 32.11 -12.94 11.17
N VAL A 620 31.75 -14.13 11.69
CA VAL A 620 31.20 -15.38 11.10
C VAL A 620 30.12 -15.84 12.10
N LEU A 621 28.86 -16.09 11.69
CA LEU A 621 27.70 -16.18 12.62
C LEU A 621 26.57 -17.07 12.07
N GLY A 622 25.95 -17.91 12.91
CA GLY A 622 25.11 -19.01 12.46
C GLY A 622 23.63 -18.99 12.86
N GLY A 623 22.88 -19.95 12.30
CA GLY A 623 21.45 -20.16 12.57
C GLY A 623 21.18 -20.60 14.01
N ALA A 624 20.00 -20.24 14.50
CA ALA A 624 19.58 -20.43 15.88
C ALA A 624 18.11 -20.90 15.94
N TYR A 625 17.68 -21.42 17.09
CA TYR A 625 16.31 -21.88 17.38
C TYR A 625 15.83 -21.16 18.65
N ALA A 626 14.58 -20.73 18.78
CA ALA A 626 14.20 -19.77 19.84
C ALA A 626 14.61 -20.20 21.26
N LEU A 627 14.36 -21.46 21.63
CA LEU A 627 14.72 -22.01 22.94
C LEU A 627 16.24 -22.17 23.17
N PRO A 628 17.01 -22.95 22.38
CA PRO A 628 18.48 -22.98 22.48
C PRO A 628 19.12 -21.59 22.49
N THR A 629 18.61 -20.67 21.67
CA THR A 629 19.04 -19.26 21.61
C THR A 629 18.86 -18.54 22.94
N LEU A 630 17.66 -18.64 23.53
CA LEU A 630 17.35 -18.02 24.81
C LEU A 630 18.24 -18.58 25.94
N LEU A 631 18.50 -19.89 25.92
CA LEU A 631 19.34 -20.56 26.91
C LEU A 631 20.82 -20.21 26.76
N ALA A 632 21.35 -20.18 25.53
CA ALA A 632 22.72 -19.79 25.24
C ALA A 632 22.99 -18.32 25.62
N VAL A 633 22.08 -17.39 25.30
CA VAL A 633 22.16 -15.99 25.76
C VAL A 633 22.06 -15.89 27.27
N THR A 634 21.18 -16.66 27.93
CA THR A 634 21.05 -16.62 29.39
C THR A 634 22.35 -17.09 30.04
N ALA A 635 22.91 -18.22 29.61
CA ALA A 635 24.15 -18.78 30.11
C ALA A 635 25.33 -17.81 29.90
N TRP A 636 25.53 -17.33 28.67
CA TRP A 636 26.55 -16.33 28.35
C TRP A 636 26.41 -15.05 29.19
N PHE A 637 25.19 -14.50 29.29
CA PHE A 637 24.95 -13.28 30.07
C PHE A 637 25.25 -13.47 31.57
N THR A 638 25.00 -14.66 32.12
CA THR A 638 25.39 -15.01 33.50
C THR A 638 26.89 -15.31 33.67
N ALA A 639 27.62 -15.58 32.59
CA ALA A 639 29.07 -15.80 32.60
C ALA A 639 29.89 -14.51 32.40
N LEU A 640 29.27 -13.43 31.92
CA LEU A 640 29.92 -12.13 31.76
C LEU A 640 30.37 -11.52 33.10
N PRO A 641 31.49 -10.77 33.13
CA PRO A 641 31.75 -9.80 34.17
C PRO A 641 30.57 -8.84 34.34
N THR A 642 30.26 -8.47 35.58
CA THR A 642 29.09 -7.63 35.90
C THR A 642 29.12 -6.25 35.23
N ALA A 643 30.30 -5.73 34.91
CA ALA A 643 30.48 -4.51 34.14
C ALA A 643 30.01 -4.68 32.68
N ASP A 644 30.37 -5.78 32.04
CA ASP A 644 30.08 -6.04 30.62
C ASP A 644 28.61 -6.39 30.43
N ALA A 645 28.04 -7.17 31.35
CA ALA A 645 26.60 -7.45 31.42
C ALA A 645 25.76 -6.15 31.48
N VAL A 646 26.22 -5.13 32.23
CA VAL A 646 25.58 -3.80 32.25
C VAL A 646 25.69 -3.11 30.90
N TRP A 647 26.86 -3.14 30.24
CA TRP A 647 27.03 -2.53 28.90
C TRP A 647 26.19 -3.21 27.82
N VAL A 648 26.01 -4.53 27.88
CA VAL A 648 25.11 -5.29 27.00
C VAL A 648 23.65 -4.82 27.18
N LEU A 649 23.16 -4.71 28.41
CA LEU A 649 21.80 -4.21 28.68
C LEU A 649 21.62 -2.74 28.25
N VAL A 650 22.63 -1.90 28.46
CA VAL A 650 22.66 -0.49 28.01
C VAL A 650 22.60 -0.41 26.47
N GLY A 651 23.41 -1.22 25.77
CA GLY A 651 23.40 -1.32 24.31
C GLY A 651 22.05 -1.80 23.76
N ALA A 652 21.47 -2.86 24.33
CA ALA A 652 20.16 -3.38 23.94
C ALA A 652 19.03 -2.34 24.16
N GLY A 653 18.99 -1.69 25.32
CA GLY A 653 18.01 -0.63 25.63
C GLY A 653 18.15 0.60 24.74
N ALA A 654 19.38 0.95 24.36
CA ALA A 654 19.68 2.00 23.40
C ALA A 654 19.23 1.64 21.97
N LEU A 655 19.53 0.43 21.50
CA LEU A 655 19.12 -0.07 20.19
C LEU A 655 17.59 -0.12 20.06
N VAL A 656 16.89 -0.66 21.06
CA VAL A 656 15.41 -0.67 21.11
C VAL A 656 14.85 0.75 21.10
N SER A 657 15.47 1.68 21.85
CA SER A 657 15.09 3.11 21.83
C SER A 657 15.27 3.76 20.46
N LEU A 658 16.34 3.42 19.74
CA LEU A 658 16.65 3.93 18.40
C LEU A 658 15.70 3.37 17.34
N LEU A 659 15.33 2.09 17.39
CA LEU A 659 14.39 1.46 16.45
C LEU A 659 12.93 1.89 16.70
N ALA A 660 12.50 1.96 17.96
CA ALA A 660 11.11 2.28 18.30
C ALA A 660 10.77 3.78 18.19
N SER A 661 11.76 4.66 18.33
CA SER A 661 11.56 6.12 18.34
C SER A 661 12.12 6.82 17.09
N GLY A 662 11.69 8.06 16.84
CA GLY A 662 12.37 8.90 15.84
C GLY A 662 12.04 8.66 14.36
N TRP A 663 11.64 7.47 13.90
CA TRP A 663 11.49 7.16 12.46
C TRP A 663 10.22 7.68 11.73
N SER A 664 9.43 8.56 12.36
CA SER A 664 8.16 9.03 11.77
C SER A 664 8.35 10.29 10.93
N VAL A 665 7.98 10.26 9.64
CA VAL A 665 8.04 11.42 8.70
C VAL A 665 7.68 12.76 9.40
N PRO A 666 8.55 13.79 9.33
CA PRO A 666 8.33 15.09 9.94
C PRO A 666 6.96 15.72 9.64
N ARG A 667 6.30 16.26 10.68
CA ARG A 667 5.14 17.15 10.48
C ARG A 667 5.56 18.58 10.18
N ASP A 668 6.57 19.07 10.90
CA ASP A 668 7.15 20.40 10.79
C ASP A 668 8.67 20.25 10.76
N GLN A 669 9.32 20.96 9.83
CA GLN A 669 10.77 21.10 9.75
C GLN A 669 11.21 22.43 10.39
N PRO A 670 12.43 22.54 10.93
CA PRO A 670 12.96 23.82 11.39
C PRO A 670 13.07 24.81 10.22
N ASN A 671 12.61 26.04 10.44
CA ASN A 671 12.72 27.13 9.47
C ASN A 671 13.79 28.12 9.99
N PRO A 672 14.91 28.33 9.28
CA PRO A 672 16.01 29.16 9.77
C PRO A 672 15.58 30.62 10.01
N ARG A 673 14.73 31.19 9.15
CA ARG A 673 14.19 32.56 9.34
C ARG A 673 13.32 32.66 10.61
N ARG A 674 12.65 31.57 11.01
CA ARG A 674 11.88 31.51 12.26
C ARG A 674 12.78 31.24 13.48
N PHE A 675 13.84 30.45 13.31
CA PHE A 675 14.82 30.18 14.35
C PHE A 675 15.55 31.46 14.76
N LEU A 676 16.10 32.21 13.80
CA LEU A 676 16.78 33.49 14.06
C LEU A 676 15.87 34.52 14.77
N ARG A 677 14.58 34.55 14.43
CA ARG A 677 13.60 35.46 15.08
C ARG A 677 13.11 34.98 16.45
N THR A 678 13.07 33.66 16.70
CA THR A 678 12.42 33.07 17.89
C THR A 678 13.11 31.78 18.37
N PRO A 679 14.41 31.82 18.75
CA PRO A 679 15.19 30.60 18.99
C PRO A 679 14.62 29.75 20.13
N ARG A 680 14.30 30.35 21.29
CA ARG A 680 13.67 29.66 22.44
C ARG A 680 12.35 28.97 22.09
N ALA A 681 11.60 29.46 21.10
CA ALA A 681 10.33 28.86 20.65
C ALA A 681 10.51 27.77 19.56
N THR A 682 11.72 27.62 19.01
CA THR A 682 12.00 26.72 17.86
C THR A 682 13.05 25.65 18.14
N ILE A 683 13.86 25.77 19.21
CA ILE A 683 14.83 24.74 19.66
C ILE A 683 14.20 23.33 19.69
N GLY A 684 12.98 23.18 20.22
CA GLY A 684 12.32 21.86 20.27
C GLY A 684 11.87 21.29 18.91
N ALA A 685 11.74 22.14 17.88
CA ALA A 685 11.56 21.70 16.51
C ALA A 685 12.91 21.33 15.86
N VAL A 686 13.98 22.07 16.15
CA VAL A 686 15.35 21.78 15.69
C VAL A 686 15.83 20.44 16.25
N LEU A 687 15.91 20.29 17.58
CA LEU A 687 16.31 19.05 18.24
C LEU A 687 15.41 17.86 17.85
N GLY A 688 14.11 18.13 17.66
CA GLY A 688 13.14 17.13 17.21
C GLY A 688 13.35 16.62 15.79
N ALA A 689 13.88 17.45 14.89
CA ALA A 689 14.20 17.10 13.50
C ALA A 689 15.64 16.60 13.33
N ALA A 690 16.55 16.98 14.23
CA ALA A 690 17.94 16.51 14.28
C ALA A 690 18.09 15.14 14.97
N ALA A 691 17.01 14.47 15.37
CA ALA A 691 17.08 13.13 15.97
C ALA A 691 17.60 12.08 14.96
N PRO A 692 18.37 11.05 15.36
CA PRO A 692 19.01 10.12 14.41
C PRO A 692 18.08 9.53 13.34
N GLY A 693 16.94 8.92 13.73
CA GLY A 693 15.94 8.38 12.79
C GLY A 693 15.16 9.41 11.94
N GLN A 694 15.48 10.70 12.06
CA GLN A 694 14.98 11.79 11.19
C GLN A 694 16.02 12.26 10.16
N LEU A 695 17.31 12.00 10.40
CA LEU A 695 18.40 12.41 9.50
C LEU A 695 18.22 11.90 8.06
N PRO A 696 17.75 10.67 7.79
CA PRO A 696 17.48 10.22 6.42
C PRO A 696 16.41 11.06 5.70
N TYR A 697 15.37 11.51 6.42
CA TYR A 697 14.34 12.38 5.83
C TYR A 697 14.85 13.80 5.57
N ALA A 698 15.77 14.30 6.39
CA ALA A 698 16.47 15.55 6.14
C ALA A 698 17.41 15.42 4.93
N ALA A 699 18.27 14.40 4.90
CA ALA A 699 19.23 14.14 3.84
C ALA A 699 18.56 14.02 2.46
N VAL A 700 17.56 13.15 2.30
CA VAL A 700 16.82 13.00 1.03
C VAL A 700 16.11 14.31 0.65
N GLY A 701 15.59 15.07 1.62
CA GLY A 701 14.98 16.37 1.37
C GLY A 701 15.97 17.48 0.99
N MET A 702 17.23 17.38 1.39
CA MET A 702 18.32 18.30 1.00
C MET A 702 18.92 17.91 -0.35
N LEU A 703 19.14 16.62 -0.61
CA LEU A 703 19.49 16.11 -1.95
C LEU A 703 18.44 16.51 -2.99
N GLY A 704 17.16 16.55 -2.60
CA GLY A 704 16.08 17.09 -3.40
C GLY A 704 16.29 18.53 -3.89
N LEU A 705 17.01 19.38 -3.15
CA LEU A 705 17.30 20.76 -3.54
C LEU A 705 18.36 20.89 -4.65
N LEU A 706 19.05 19.80 -5.00
CA LEU A 706 19.92 19.73 -6.17
C LEU A 706 19.10 19.60 -7.48
N LEU A 707 17.81 19.23 -7.39
CA LEU A 707 16.93 19.12 -8.54
C LEU A 707 16.52 20.50 -9.06
N PRO A 708 16.53 20.73 -10.39
CA PRO A 708 16.05 21.98 -10.97
C PRO A 708 14.62 22.33 -10.55
N LYS A 709 14.34 23.61 -10.29
CA LYS A 709 12.96 24.07 -9.96
C LYS A 709 11.96 23.82 -11.11
N SER A 710 12.46 23.63 -12.33
CA SER A 710 11.73 23.19 -13.52
C SER A 710 11.22 21.74 -13.43
N THR A 711 11.70 20.90 -12.50
CA THR A 711 11.13 19.56 -12.21
C THR A 711 9.63 19.63 -11.88
N ALA A 712 9.15 20.75 -11.33
CA ALA A 712 7.71 20.97 -11.12
C ALA A 712 6.88 21.03 -12.43
N ARG A 713 7.50 21.25 -13.60
CA ARG A 713 6.83 21.19 -14.92
C ARG A 713 6.45 19.77 -15.35
N LEU A 714 7.02 18.73 -14.72
CA LEU A 714 6.62 17.33 -14.93
C LEU A 714 5.18 17.09 -14.45
N LEU A 715 4.72 17.87 -13.46
CA LEU A 715 3.31 17.97 -13.11
C LEU A 715 2.65 18.91 -14.12
N VAL A 716 2.22 18.33 -15.26
CA VAL A 716 1.60 19.08 -16.36
C VAL A 716 0.40 19.87 -15.82
N ARG A 717 0.46 21.20 -15.95
CA ARG A 717 -0.65 22.10 -15.62
C ARG A 717 -1.88 21.74 -16.44
N SER A 718 -3.06 21.84 -15.85
CA SER A 718 -4.26 22.15 -16.63
C SER A 718 -4.01 23.44 -17.42
N ARG A 719 -4.22 23.35 -18.73
CA ARG A 719 -4.99 24.37 -19.43
C ARG A 719 -6.46 24.02 -19.20
#